data_AF-F2LTB0-F1
#
_entry.id   AF-F2LTB0-F1
#
_cell.length_a   1.000
_cell.length_b   1.000
_cell.length_c   1.000
_cell.angle_alpha   90.00
_cell.angle_beta   90.00
_cell.angle_gamma   90.00
#
_symmetry.space_group_name_H-M   'P 1'
#
loop_
_entity.id
_entity.type
_entity.pdbx_description
1 polymer ?
#
loop_
_entity_poly.entity_id
_entity_poly.type
_entity_poly.pdbx_seq_one_letter_code
_entity_poly.pdbx_strand_id
1 'polypeptide(L)'
;MSTASPGGVLSSFASLQGAPAGLGGLAGSLATTIASQVGPVAALAGHVDTVQRAAQLAQTGFSLLQRPPAAIADSISQAVGSTARLTQMNRYVTLDTPLGEDVLLVSVAVVDEHVNRLPEMHLDLLSHRNDLKPADLIGQQVRLRFDPQSRQSLLAAATAVSGDETRYFDGFVASFDRVGNPGSVTQYHMSVVPWFWFLTRSTDCRIFQEQTAQAILSTVFADHGFSDFAFDIHSEQKPLEYVVMYQESYYNFCARLMEQEGLIWTHRYEKDKHILVIGDSNAMFRPIEGLASVPYADSASSEYNGIDQLNQGGHFGVGKIVYRDFNHQTPSSPLMMVEVESTLKYARLATTERFEHQSLYDHAADGDRYALQAIEAEEAEGQRYTGQGYAWRMTTAGSVSVTGHPVAADNQAYVILQVRHEAVNDYTAHAAKLPYRNSFVLLPQKVSYRARRVTPKPLIQGTQSAIVVGPKGEQIHTNGSCVKLHFLWDRRGKLDGSDSMWIRVSQPWAGAGWGAAAIPRIGQEVLVAFNQGDPDNPVIVGRVFNGEQGNPYHGAAGQTMGIKSQTHKGEGSNELRFSDVNGSQEVFLHAQKDMNTVIKDAETHTVEAGPRTVSLLKGSESKRILEGGMTETIALTRDTSANVINTKAIASKAGPGMQSHQASDGIEHRVGESVVTMTPDSIKLSHGPSTILINANGIYLDGPVIHLNQGSVQTPEQALALQWAAAQAMIAQGLASSDPATRAAASKLAQSLKAQQLAKLADHVYHPNDPPPTGWKAIGNDPEALKAYGLKPSDLQKPGSNFGAQMYAPDPAVFGDTMKPAIAFKGTQQLFGEDMSNNLAQGLGDDSPYYRNAVTIGKDLQASGAASGVDLTGHSLGGGLASAASEASGSSAITFNAAGLDPGTVAQYGGTAQASNITAYRVDGDILTGMQEGRLGPISDATAALMPKAVGTPVTLDGTSVTTVGRHLMGEVSNGLGEQVSKDELNLASHLNSSN
;
A
#
# COMPACT_ATOMS: atom_id res chain seq x y z
N MET A 1 -9.73 -11.28 -52.36
CA MET A 1 -10.37 -11.38 -53.69
C MET A 1 -11.71 -10.66 -53.65
N SER A 2 -12.00 -9.86 -54.68
CA SER A 2 -13.30 -9.24 -55.09
C SER A 2 -13.91 -8.18 -54.15
N THR A 3 -13.70 -6.87 -54.31
CA THR A 3 -14.27 -5.89 -55.29
C THR A 3 -15.79 -5.69 -55.24
N ALA A 4 -16.25 -4.50 -54.84
CA ALA A 4 -17.18 -3.64 -55.61
C ALA A 4 -17.55 -2.34 -54.85
N SER A 5 -17.35 -1.20 -55.53
CA SER A 5 -18.13 0.04 -55.37
C SER A 5 -18.81 0.34 -56.71
N PRO A 6 -19.99 0.97 -56.71
CA PRO A 6 -20.15 2.36 -57.19
C PRO A 6 -21.15 3.13 -56.27
N GLY A 7 -21.28 4.45 -56.18
CA GLY A 7 -21.03 5.59 -57.05
C GLY A 7 -22.30 6.47 -57.07
N GLY A 8 -22.22 7.76 -56.69
CA GLY A 8 -23.24 8.81 -56.93
C GLY A 8 -24.16 9.20 -55.74
N VAL A 9 -24.65 10.43 -55.51
CA VAL A 9 -24.14 11.82 -55.47
C VAL A 9 -25.34 12.71 -55.03
N LEU A 10 -25.12 13.56 -54.01
CA LEU A 10 -25.66 14.91 -53.68
C LEU A 10 -27.16 15.33 -53.79
N SER A 11 -27.65 15.96 -52.71
CA SER A 11 -28.41 17.23 -52.62
C SER A 11 -28.49 17.64 -51.12
N SER A 12 -28.42 18.88 -50.63
CA SER A 12 -28.64 20.23 -51.18
C SER A 12 -28.25 21.29 -50.13
N PHE A 13 -27.58 22.38 -50.54
CA PHE A 13 -27.60 23.69 -49.87
C PHE A 13 -27.87 24.76 -50.95
N ALA A 14 -28.90 25.59 -50.74
CA ALA A 14 -29.31 26.74 -51.57
C ALA A 14 -28.46 27.98 -51.19
N SER A 15 -27.75 28.65 -52.13
CA SER A 15 -28.12 29.79 -53.02
C SER A 15 -28.68 31.02 -52.28
N LEU A 16 -28.18 32.26 -52.42
CA LEU A 16 -28.17 33.15 -53.61
C LEU A 16 -27.15 34.30 -53.40
N GLN A 17 -26.22 34.57 -54.33
CA GLN A 17 -26.23 35.52 -55.48
C GLN A 17 -26.02 37.02 -55.19
N GLY A 18 -25.05 37.61 -55.92
CA GLY A 18 -24.98 39.04 -56.24
C GLY A 18 -23.58 39.58 -56.56
N ALA A 19 -23.25 39.74 -57.85
CA ALA A 19 -22.13 40.55 -58.37
C ALA A 19 -22.72 41.69 -59.24
N PRO A 20 -22.01 42.81 -59.54
CA PRO A 20 -20.94 42.80 -60.56
C PRO A 20 -19.76 43.80 -60.32
N ALA A 21 -18.84 43.80 -61.28
CA ALA A 21 -17.47 44.30 -61.29
C ALA A 21 -17.24 45.83 -61.36
N GLY A 22 -16.03 46.25 -60.97
CA GLY A 22 -15.39 47.53 -61.30
C GLY A 22 -13.86 47.40 -61.27
N LEU A 23 -13.22 47.66 -62.41
CA LEU A 23 -11.76 47.60 -62.66
C LEU A 23 -10.99 48.75 -61.98
N GLY A 24 -9.80 48.46 -61.43
CA GLY A 24 -8.81 49.46 -61.02
C GLY A 24 -7.67 48.82 -60.23
N GLY A 25 -6.43 48.89 -60.73
CA GLY A 25 -5.29 48.11 -60.24
C GLY A 25 -4.70 48.55 -58.91
N LEU A 26 -3.90 47.67 -58.29
CA LEU A 26 -2.48 47.86 -57.95
C LEU A 26 -2.01 46.65 -57.11
N ALA A 27 -0.71 46.36 -57.21
CA ALA A 27 -0.06 45.13 -56.81
C ALA A 27 -0.23 44.73 -55.32
N GLY A 28 -0.51 43.45 -55.09
CA GLY A 28 -0.46 42.78 -53.78
C GLY A 28 -0.38 41.27 -53.98
N SER A 29 0.78 40.69 -53.68
CA SER A 29 1.12 39.29 -53.94
C SER A 29 0.38 38.31 -53.04
N LEU A 30 -0.11 37.24 -53.67
CA LEU A 30 -0.67 36.01 -53.13
C LEU A 30 0.31 35.26 -52.20
N ALA A 31 -0.12 34.92 -50.98
CA ALA A 31 0.45 33.81 -50.20
C ALA A 31 -0.49 33.38 -49.06
N THR A 32 -1.67 32.85 -49.39
CA THR A 32 -2.52 32.13 -48.42
C THR A 32 -3.29 31.01 -49.11
N THR A 33 -2.70 29.81 -49.18
CA THR A 33 -3.34 28.49 -49.01
C THR A 33 -2.38 27.40 -49.47
N ILE A 34 -1.81 26.65 -48.51
CA ILE A 34 -1.52 25.21 -48.46
C ILE A 34 -0.75 25.03 -47.15
N ALA A 35 -1.48 24.70 -46.07
CA ALA A 35 -0.91 24.30 -44.80
C ALA A 35 -1.75 23.15 -44.23
N SER A 36 -1.62 21.99 -44.87
CA SER A 36 -1.95 20.71 -44.25
C SER A 36 -1.08 19.64 -44.91
N GLN A 37 -0.34 18.92 -44.06
CA GLN A 37 0.47 17.73 -44.36
C GLN A 37 1.80 17.93 -45.12
N VAL A 38 2.86 18.42 -44.44
CA VAL A 38 4.24 17.92 -44.59
C VAL A 38 5.00 18.13 -43.26
N GLY A 39 5.72 17.12 -42.78
CA GLY A 39 6.66 17.20 -41.64
C GLY A 39 7.87 18.12 -41.92
N PRO A 40 8.84 18.24 -40.98
CA PRO A 40 9.70 19.42 -40.89
C PRO A 40 10.72 19.46 -42.03
N VAL A 41 10.50 20.32 -43.01
CA VAL A 41 11.51 20.71 -44.00
C VAL A 41 11.92 22.16 -43.72
N ALA A 42 12.59 22.37 -42.58
CA ALA A 42 13.25 23.63 -42.25
C ALA A 42 14.50 23.89 -43.12
N ALA A 43 14.94 22.91 -43.92
CA ALA A 43 16.14 23.02 -44.75
C ALA A 43 15.94 23.79 -46.07
N LEU A 44 14.71 23.90 -46.60
CA LEU A 44 14.46 24.60 -47.88
C LEU A 44 14.17 26.10 -47.74
N ALA A 45 13.84 26.59 -46.54
CA ALA A 45 13.62 28.01 -46.29
C ALA A 45 14.93 28.83 -46.31
N GLY A 46 16.07 28.19 -46.03
CA GLY A 46 17.36 28.88 -45.92
C GLY A 46 17.84 29.54 -47.21
N HIS A 47 17.54 28.97 -48.38
CA HIS A 47 18.00 29.51 -49.67
C HIS A 47 17.17 30.69 -50.20
N VAL A 48 15.91 30.84 -49.76
CA VAL A 48 15.05 31.98 -50.14
C VAL A 48 15.38 33.20 -49.26
N ASP A 49 15.75 32.97 -47.99
CA ASP A 49 16.10 34.00 -47.02
C ASP A 49 17.46 34.67 -47.35
N THR A 50 18.44 33.92 -47.87
CA THR A 50 19.76 34.48 -48.25
C THR A 50 19.67 35.55 -49.33
N VAL A 51 18.77 35.37 -50.30
CA VAL A 51 18.60 36.30 -51.43
C VAL A 51 17.86 37.57 -51.01
N GLN A 52 16.84 37.46 -50.15
CA GLN A 52 16.16 38.64 -49.59
C GLN A 52 17.06 39.44 -48.64
N ARG A 53 17.87 38.77 -47.82
CA ARG A 53 18.79 39.44 -46.89
C ARG A 53 19.98 40.07 -47.59
N ALA A 54 20.53 39.43 -48.63
CA ALA A 54 21.52 40.04 -49.52
C ALA A 54 20.98 41.32 -50.19
N ALA A 55 19.71 41.32 -50.60
CA ALA A 55 19.06 42.51 -51.15
C ALA A 55 18.85 43.61 -50.10
N GLN A 56 18.52 43.25 -48.86
CA GLN A 56 18.43 44.19 -47.73
C GLN A 56 19.79 44.77 -47.34
N LEU A 57 20.87 43.96 -47.27
CA LEU A 57 22.21 44.48 -47.01
C LEU A 57 22.68 45.43 -48.10
N ALA A 58 22.42 45.07 -49.37
CA ALA A 58 22.70 45.95 -50.50
C ALA A 58 21.89 47.26 -50.44
N GLN A 59 20.63 47.22 -49.99
CA GLN A 59 19.79 48.41 -49.78
C GLN A 59 20.30 49.27 -48.61
N THR A 60 20.71 48.68 -47.49
CA THR A 60 21.31 49.38 -46.34
C THR A 60 22.66 50.01 -46.73
N GLY A 61 23.51 49.27 -47.44
CA GLY A 61 24.75 49.81 -48.00
C GLY A 61 24.49 50.96 -48.97
N PHE A 62 23.50 50.83 -49.86
CA PHE A 62 23.12 51.88 -50.81
C PHE A 62 22.53 53.13 -50.13
N SER A 63 21.70 52.98 -49.10
CA SER A 63 21.08 54.10 -48.39
C SER A 63 22.08 54.90 -47.57
N LEU A 64 23.06 54.22 -46.95
CA LEU A 64 24.10 54.85 -46.13
C LEU A 64 25.25 55.45 -46.97
N LEU A 65 25.61 54.83 -48.10
CA LEU A 65 26.69 55.30 -48.99
C LEU A 65 26.21 56.14 -50.18
N GLN A 66 24.90 56.17 -50.45
CA GLN A 66 24.31 56.78 -51.65
C GLN A 66 24.89 56.25 -52.99
N ARG A 67 25.48 55.05 -53.01
CA ARG A 67 26.17 54.47 -54.18
C ARG A 67 25.98 52.95 -54.25
N PRO A 68 25.85 52.34 -55.45
CA PRO A 68 25.79 50.90 -55.60
C PRO A 68 27.17 50.24 -55.40
N PRO A 69 27.25 48.99 -54.91
CA PRO A 69 28.53 48.28 -54.70
C PRO A 69 29.43 48.19 -55.94
N ALA A 70 28.85 48.18 -57.15
CA ALA A 70 29.61 48.20 -58.40
C ALA A 70 30.32 49.55 -58.65
N ALA A 71 29.73 50.69 -58.25
CA ALA A 71 30.35 52.01 -58.37
C ALA A 71 31.52 52.20 -57.39
N ILE A 72 31.50 51.46 -56.28
CA ILE A 72 32.62 51.37 -55.33
C ILE A 72 33.83 50.72 -56.02
N ALA A 73 33.62 49.65 -56.79
CA ALA A 73 34.68 48.97 -57.52
C ALA A 73 35.19 49.73 -58.76
N ASP A 74 34.31 50.43 -59.49
CA ASP A 74 34.71 51.21 -60.65
C ASP A 74 35.56 52.44 -60.27
N SER A 75 35.26 53.08 -59.14
CA SER A 75 36.07 54.19 -58.60
C SER A 75 37.44 53.72 -58.08
N ILE A 76 37.54 52.50 -57.55
CA ILE A 76 38.80 51.85 -57.17
C ILE A 76 39.71 51.62 -58.39
N SER A 77 39.13 51.40 -59.57
CA SER A 77 39.90 51.15 -60.81
C SER A 77 40.49 52.41 -61.45
N GLN A 78 39.99 53.61 -61.11
CA GLN A 78 40.40 54.89 -61.74
C GLN A 78 41.45 55.68 -60.93
N ALA A 79 41.79 55.27 -59.71
CA ALA A 79 42.76 55.96 -58.85
C ALA A 79 44.20 55.39 -59.01
N VAL A 80 44.90 55.88 -60.05
CA VAL A 80 46.36 56.10 -60.15
C VAL A 80 47.33 54.96 -59.75
N GLY A 81 47.90 54.29 -60.76
CA GLY A 81 49.35 54.06 -60.97
C GLY A 81 50.19 53.17 -60.03
N SER A 82 49.76 52.90 -58.81
CA SER A 82 50.42 51.95 -57.89
C SER A 82 49.34 51.28 -57.05
N THR A 83 49.23 49.94 -57.09
CA THR A 83 48.17 49.18 -56.42
C THR A 83 48.23 49.36 -54.90
N ALA A 84 47.55 50.38 -54.37
CA ALA A 84 47.29 50.52 -52.94
C ALA A 84 46.37 49.37 -52.52
N ARG A 85 46.90 48.42 -51.75
CA ARG A 85 46.12 47.31 -51.18
C ARG A 85 45.15 47.88 -50.14
N LEU A 86 43.86 47.59 -50.29
CA LEU A 86 42.85 47.95 -49.28
C LEU A 86 43.17 47.25 -47.96
N THR A 87 43.09 47.99 -46.84
CA THR A 87 43.31 47.49 -45.48
C THR A 87 42.18 47.95 -44.54
N GLN A 88 42.07 47.27 -43.40
CA GLN A 88 41.15 47.60 -42.30
C GLN A 88 41.69 48.73 -41.40
N MET A 89 42.87 49.30 -41.69
CA MET A 89 43.48 50.36 -40.89
C MET A 89 42.64 51.66 -40.93
N ASN A 90 42.44 52.29 -39.78
CA ASN A 90 41.62 53.52 -39.62
C ASN A 90 40.19 53.36 -40.16
N ARG A 91 39.58 52.19 -39.93
CA ARG A 91 38.19 51.89 -40.33
C ARG A 91 37.28 51.85 -39.12
N TYR A 92 36.02 52.26 -39.32
CA TYR A 92 35.04 52.28 -38.25
C TYR A 92 34.67 50.87 -37.82
N VAL A 93 34.49 49.96 -38.78
CA VAL A 93 34.22 48.55 -38.49
C VAL A 93 35.38 47.68 -38.98
N THR A 94 35.89 46.79 -38.15
CA THR A 94 36.94 45.84 -38.52
C THR A 94 36.56 44.42 -38.11
N LEU A 95 37.10 43.43 -38.81
CA LEU A 95 36.84 42.00 -38.58
C LEU A 95 38.14 41.24 -38.37
N ASP A 96 38.25 40.54 -37.24
CA ASP A 96 39.28 39.55 -36.99
C ASP A 96 38.78 38.17 -37.41
N THR A 97 39.59 37.44 -38.18
CA THR A 97 39.29 36.06 -38.61
C THR A 97 40.56 35.19 -38.53
N PRO A 98 40.43 33.86 -38.50
CA PRO A 98 41.57 32.94 -38.55
C PRO A 98 42.43 33.06 -39.82
N LEU A 99 41.94 33.71 -40.87
CA LEU A 99 42.67 33.89 -42.14
C LEU A 99 43.77 34.95 -42.06
N GLY A 100 43.80 35.74 -40.98
CA GLY A 100 44.74 36.82 -40.75
C GLY A 100 44.20 38.20 -41.14
N GLU A 101 44.99 39.22 -40.83
CA GLU A 101 44.65 40.62 -41.08
C GLU A 101 44.54 40.94 -42.57
N ASP A 102 43.63 41.86 -42.90
CA ASP A 102 43.41 42.38 -44.26
C ASP A 102 43.15 41.31 -45.34
N VAL A 103 42.65 40.13 -44.94
CA VAL A 103 42.14 39.11 -45.87
C VAL A 103 40.67 39.35 -46.17
N LEU A 104 39.85 39.60 -45.15
CA LEU A 104 38.44 39.97 -45.28
C LEU A 104 38.26 41.39 -44.74
N LEU A 105 37.70 42.27 -45.57
CA LEU A 105 37.50 43.68 -45.29
C LEU A 105 36.00 43.96 -45.17
N VAL A 106 35.54 44.44 -44.02
CA VAL A 106 34.11 44.74 -43.84
C VAL A 106 33.73 45.98 -44.64
N SER A 107 32.77 45.85 -45.56
CA SER A 107 32.14 46.96 -46.28
C SER A 107 30.88 47.43 -45.55
N VAL A 108 30.00 46.49 -45.19
CA VAL A 108 28.76 46.74 -44.43
C VAL A 108 28.67 45.71 -43.32
N ALA A 109 28.27 46.14 -42.14
CA ALA A 109 27.91 45.26 -41.03
C ALA A 109 26.53 45.64 -40.49
N VAL A 110 25.67 44.64 -40.41
CA VAL A 110 24.38 44.70 -39.73
C VAL A 110 24.45 43.76 -38.53
N VAL A 111 24.28 44.27 -37.32
CA VAL A 111 24.26 43.45 -36.10
C VAL A 111 22.93 43.63 -35.40
N ASP A 112 22.13 42.55 -35.34
CA ASP A 112 20.85 42.53 -34.66
C ASP A 112 21.02 41.86 -33.28
N GLU A 113 20.82 42.64 -32.21
CA GLU A 113 20.71 42.13 -30.85
C GLU A 113 19.25 42.09 -30.39
N HIS A 114 18.91 41.05 -29.62
CA HIS A 114 17.57 40.85 -29.09
C HIS A 114 17.60 40.30 -27.67
N VAL A 115 16.62 40.71 -26.87
CA VAL A 115 16.24 40.02 -25.64
C VAL A 115 15.31 38.85 -25.99
N ASN A 116 15.58 37.67 -25.42
CA ASN A 116 14.86 36.41 -25.61
C ASN A 116 14.75 35.93 -27.06
N ARG A 117 15.68 36.33 -27.95
CA ARG A 117 15.84 35.80 -29.30
C ARG A 117 17.31 35.73 -29.68
N LEU A 118 17.65 34.86 -30.61
CA LEU A 118 19.02 34.73 -31.08
C LEU A 118 19.45 36.03 -31.80
N PRO A 119 20.59 36.63 -31.42
CA PRO A 119 21.21 37.67 -32.23
C PRO A 119 21.81 37.09 -33.51
N GLU A 120 21.91 37.93 -34.53
CA GLU A 120 22.53 37.57 -35.81
C GLU A 120 23.32 38.76 -36.34
N MET A 121 24.48 38.49 -36.94
CA MET A 121 25.30 39.50 -37.60
C MET A 121 25.44 39.14 -39.06
N HIS A 122 25.25 40.12 -39.93
CA HIS A 122 25.37 39.98 -41.36
C HIS A 122 26.41 40.95 -41.88
N LEU A 123 27.42 40.41 -42.58
CA LEU A 123 28.56 41.17 -43.06
C LEU A 123 28.67 41.07 -44.57
N ASP A 124 28.76 42.22 -45.24
CA ASP A 124 29.27 42.32 -46.61
C ASP A 124 30.77 42.56 -46.54
N LEU A 125 31.53 41.66 -47.17
CA LEU A 125 32.98 41.61 -47.09
C LEU A 125 33.60 41.75 -48.48
N LEU A 126 34.77 42.36 -48.53
CA LEU A 126 35.64 42.45 -49.71
C LEU A 126 36.96 41.72 -49.44
N SER A 127 37.49 41.03 -50.44
CA SER A 127 38.81 40.39 -50.37
C SER A 127 39.57 40.56 -51.67
N HIS A 128 40.90 40.70 -51.58
CA HIS A 128 41.79 40.55 -52.74
C HIS A 128 41.97 39.07 -53.13
N ARG A 129 41.58 38.13 -52.27
CA ARG A 129 41.55 36.71 -52.57
C ARG A 129 40.19 36.33 -53.15
N ASN A 130 40.20 35.59 -54.25
CA ASN A 130 39.00 35.09 -54.93
C ASN A 130 38.77 33.58 -54.72
N ASP A 131 39.69 32.94 -53.99
CA ASP A 131 39.79 31.50 -53.78
C ASP A 131 39.41 31.05 -52.37
N LEU A 132 38.99 31.97 -51.49
CA LEU A 132 38.48 31.65 -50.15
C LEU A 132 37.29 30.71 -50.24
N LYS A 133 37.31 29.63 -49.43
CA LYS A 133 36.29 28.58 -49.45
C LYS A 133 35.44 28.63 -48.17
N PRO A 134 34.18 28.20 -48.22
CA PRO A 134 33.33 28.09 -47.02
C PRO A 134 33.96 27.26 -45.90
N ALA A 135 34.68 26.18 -46.24
CA ALA A 135 35.34 25.32 -45.27
C ALA A 135 36.46 26.02 -44.47
N ASP A 136 36.98 27.15 -44.95
CA ASP A 136 38.03 27.90 -44.26
C ASP A 136 37.48 28.72 -43.08
N LEU A 137 36.16 28.96 -43.04
CA LEU A 137 35.53 29.90 -42.10
C LEU A 137 34.28 29.35 -41.41
N ILE A 138 33.44 28.52 -42.03
CA ILE A 138 32.22 28.01 -41.40
C ILE A 138 32.57 27.29 -40.09
N GLY A 139 31.86 27.67 -39.02
CA GLY A 139 32.07 27.18 -37.65
C GLY A 139 33.27 27.80 -36.91
N GLN A 140 34.09 28.63 -37.57
CA GLN A 140 35.18 29.35 -36.92
C GLN A 140 34.65 30.57 -36.16
N GLN A 141 35.36 30.93 -35.09
CA GLN A 141 35.08 32.14 -34.33
C GLN A 141 35.65 33.36 -35.07
N VAL A 142 34.88 34.45 -35.12
CA VAL A 142 35.25 35.73 -35.72
C VAL A 142 34.81 36.87 -34.82
N ARG A 143 35.46 38.02 -34.97
CA ARG A 143 35.22 39.17 -34.10
C ARG A 143 35.09 40.46 -34.87
N LEU A 144 33.96 41.12 -34.71
CA LEU A 144 33.71 42.45 -35.23
C LEU A 144 34.07 43.51 -34.19
N ARG A 145 34.67 44.61 -34.61
CA ARG A 145 35.00 45.76 -33.75
C ARG A 145 34.44 47.04 -34.33
N PHE A 146 33.75 47.82 -33.52
CA PHE A 146 33.39 49.20 -33.83
C PHE A 146 34.36 50.15 -33.11
N ASP A 147 35.09 50.94 -33.90
CA ASP A 147 36.03 51.97 -33.47
C ASP A 147 35.53 53.36 -33.89
N PRO A 148 34.84 54.09 -32.99
CA PRO A 148 34.38 55.45 -33.27
C PRO A 148 35.52 56.48 -33.38
N GLN A 149 36.73 56.16 -32.89
CA GLN A 149 37.90 57.04 -32.93
C GLN A 149 38.67 56.95 -34.25
N SER A 150 38.39 55.97 -35.10
CA SER A 150 38.95 55.80 -36.45
C SER A 150 38.85 57.04 -37.37
N ARG A 151 37.99 58.02 -37.02
CA ARG A 151 37.84 59.33 -37.68
C ARG A 151 38.83 60.41 -37.24
N GLN A 152 39.53 60.23 -36.13
CA GLN A 152 40.42 61.25 -35.59
C GLN A 152 41.72 61.30 -36.38
N SER A 153 42.14 62.49 -36.82
CA SER A 153 43.45 62.72 -37.42
C SER A 153 44.56 62.19 -36.50
N LEU A 154 45.67 61.68 -37.07
CA LEU A 154 46.84 61.19 -36.33
C LEU A 154 47.35 62.18 -35.25
N LEU A 155 47.08 63.48 -35.40
CA LEU A 155 47.39 64.51 -34.39
C LEU A 155 46.42 64.54 -33.19
N ALA A 156 45.15 64.20 -33.37
CA ALA A 156 44.14 64.20 -32.31
C ALA A 156 44.23 62.92 -31.43
N ALA A 157 44.59 61.79 -32.04
CA ALA A 157 44.84 60.53 -31.33
C ALA A 157 45.99 60.62 -30.30
N ALA A 158 46.98 61.50 -30.52
CA ALA A 158 48.09 61.73 -29.60
C ALA A 158 47.71 62.47 -28.30
N THR A 159 46.51 63.04 -28.23
CA THR A 159 45.99 63.81 -27.08
C THR A 159 44.80 63.14 -26.38
N ALA A 160 44.32 62.00 -26.88
CA ALA A 160 43.19 61.28 -26.33
C ALA A 160 43.58 60.55 -25.02
N VAL A 161 42.71 60.65 -24.01
CA VAL A 161 42.88 60.01 -22.70
C VAL A 161 42.79 58.49 -22.86
N SER A 162 43.73 57.78 -22.24
CA SER A 162 43.88 56.32 -22.33
C SER A 162 42.65 55.56 -21.83
N GLY A 163 41.93 54.90 -22.74
CA GLY A 163 40.90 53.89 -22.49
C GLY A 163 40.51 53.20 -23.80
N ASP A 164 40.25 51.89 -23.77
CA ASP A 164 39.73 51.16 -24.94
C ASP A 164 38.28 51.58 -25.19
N GLU A 165 38.05 52.50 -26.14
CA GLU A 165 36.72 52.95 -26.56
C GLU A 165 36.14 52.13 -27.73
N THR A 166 36.53 50.87 -27.84
CA THR A 166 36.04 49.94 -28.87
C THR A 166 34.82 49.16 -28.36
N ARG A 167 33.85 48.89 -29.24
CA ARG A 167 32.82 47.89 -28.99
C ARG A 167 33.12 46.62 -29.78
N TYR A 168 32.99 45.48 -29.13
CA TYR A 168 33.25 44.17 -29.72
C TYR A 168 31.95 43.40 -29.95
N PHE A 169 31.92 42.61 -31.01
CA PHE A 169 30.94 41.56 -31.21
C PHE A 169 31.66 40.28 -31.59
N ASP A 170 31.37 39.21 -30.88
CA ASP A 170 32.03 37.93 -30.99
C ASP A 170 31.01 36.85 -31.37
N GLY A 171 31.38 35.93 -32.24
CA GLY A 171 30.51 34.82 -32.61
C GLY A 171 31.15 33.86 -33.60
N PHE A 172 30.35 32.93 -34.09
CA PHE A 172 30.77 31.86 -34.99
C PHE A 172 30.14 32.03 -36.37
N VAL A 173 30.92 31.76 -37.42
CA VAL A 173 30.42 31.85 -38.79
C VAL A 173 29.41 30.74 -39.08
N ALA A 174 28.14 31.11 -39.29
CA ALA A 174 27.07 30.19 -39.66
C ALA A 174 27.02 29.94 -41.17
N SER A 175 27.27 30.98 -41.98
CA SER A 175 27.34 30.89 -43.44
C SER A 175 28.40 31.81 -44.01
N PHE A 176 28.97 31.42 -45.15
CA PHE A 176 29.97 32.18 -45.88
C PHE A 176 29.82 31.93 -47.38
N ASP A 177 29.41 32.96 -48.11
CA ASP A 177 29.02 32.88 -49.51
C ASP A 177 29.89 33.81 -50.38
N ARG A 178 30.35 33.33 -51.53
CA ARG A 178 31.00 34.19 -52.54
C ARG A 178 29.93 34.73 -53.50
N VAL A 179 29.81 36.05 -53.60
CA VAL A 179 28.65 36.70 -54.23
C VAL A 179 29.00 37.31 -55.59
N GLY A 180 30.14 37.97 -55.72
CA GLY A 180 30.51 38.65 -56.96
C GLY A 180 31.98 39.06 -57.00
N ASN A 181 32.42 39.56 -58.16
CA ASN A 181 33.79 40.06 -58.37
C ASN A 181 33.75 41.51 -58.88
N PRO A 182 33.37 42.48 -58.05
CA PRO A 182 33.31 43.87 -58.47
C PRO A 182 34.75 44.44 -58.56
N GLY A 183 35.22 44.71 -59.79
CA GLY A 183 36.54 45.31 -60.05
C GLY A 183 37.71 44.36 -59.72
N SER A 184 38.64 44.82 -58.87
CA SER A 184 39.86 44.09 -58.47
C SER A 184 39.72 43.27 -57.18
N VAL A 185 38.53 43.23 -56.58
CA VAL A 185 38.24 42.50 -55.34
C VAL A 185 37.07 41.54 -55.53
N THR A 186 37.00 40.53 -54.67
CA THR A 186 35.89 39.57 -54.58
C THR A 186 35.00 39.93 -53.40
N GLN A 187 33.69 39.93 -53.62
CA GLN A 187 32.68 40.16 -52.59
C GLN A 187 32.20 38.85 -51.98
N TYR A 188 32.13 38.82 -50.65
CA TYR A 188 31.64 37.71 -49.85
C TYR A 188 30.56 38.19 -48.88
N HIS A 189 29.57 37.35 -48.59
CA HIS A 189 28.62 37.56 -47.50
C HIS A 189 28.89 36.57 -46.37
N MET A 190 28.80 37.02 -45.13
CA MET A 190 29.01 36.20 -43.95
C MET A 190 27.88 36.43 -42.94
N SER A 191 27.32 35.34 -42.41
CA SER A 191 26.46 35.40 -41.22
C SER A 191 27.20 34.85 -40.00
N VAL A 192 27.13 35.58 -38.88
CA VAL A 192 27.75 35.24 -37.61
C VAL A 192 26.67 35.10 -36.53
N VAL A 193 26.77 34.05 -35.73
CA VAL A 193 25.78 33.66 -34.71
C VAL A 193 26.47 33.35 -33.38
N PRO A 194 25.79 33.46 -32.23
CA PRO A 194 26.37 33.06 -30.95
C PRO A 194 26.42 31.54 -30.81
N TRP A 195 27.16 31.04 -29.81
CA TRP A 195 27.25 29.61 -29.53
C TRP A 195 25.88 28.97 -29.27
N PHE A 196 24.95 29.72 -28.66
CA PHE A 196 23.61 29.23 -28.33
C PHE A 196 22.81 28.81 -29.57
N TRP A 197 23.13 29.37 -30.75
CA TRP A 197 22.53 28.96 -32.02
C TRP A 197 22.85 27.50 -32.39
N PHE A 198 24.01 26.96 -32.01
CA PHE A 198 24.37 25.57 -32.32
C PHE A 198 23.41 24.56 -31.69
N LEU A 199 22.72 24.92 -30.60
CA LEU A 199 21.69 24.08 -29.98
C LEU A 199 20.45 23.89 -30.89
N THR A 200 20.31 24.68 -31.95
CA THR A 200 19.28 24.47 -32.98
C THR A 200 19.62 23.32 -33.93
N ARG A 201 20.87 22.84 -33.96
CA ARG A 201 21.37 21.86 -34.93
C ARG A 201 21.20 20.40 -34.49
N SER A 202 20.79 20.18 -33.25
CA SER A 202 20.59 18.85 -32.66
C SER A 202 19.24 18.74 -31.96
N THR A 203 18.60 17.59 -32.08
CA THR A 203 17.33 17.23 -31.42
C THR A 203 17.49 16.01 -30.54
N ASP A 204 16.68 15.89 -29.48
CA ASP A 204 16.73 14.75 -28.56
C ASP A 204 15.36 14.46 -27.92
N CYS A 205 15.25 13.29 -27.29
CA CYS A 205 14.24 12.99 -26.28
C CYS A 205 14.94 12.74 -24.95
N ARG A 206 14.59 13.50 -23.91
CA ARG A 206 15.25 13.43 -22.60
C ARG A 206 14.32 13.85 -21.49
N ILE A 207 14.40 13.14 -20.37
CA ILE A 207 13.65 13.43 -19.15
C ILE A 207 14.58 14.15 -18.17
N PHE A 208 14.07 15.21 -17.54
CA PHE A 208 14.67 15.91 -16.42
C PHE A 208 13.73 15.81 -15.22
N GLN A 209 14.29 15.48 -14.06
CA GLN A 209 13.54 15.24 -12.83
C GLN A 209 14.21 15.94 -11.66
N GLU A 210 13.38 16.46 -10.75
CA GLU A 210 13.77 17.06 -9.47
C GLU A 210 14.91 18.09 -9.62
N GLN A 211 14.83 18.92 -10.67
CA GLN A 211 15.86 19.89 -11.03
C GLN A 211 15.26 21.27 -11.28
N THR A 212 15.96 22.32 -10.87
CA THR A 212 15.58 23.70 -11.22
C THR A 212 15.86 23.97 -12.70
N ALA A 213 15.15 24.93 -13.30
CA ALA A 213 15.42 25.32 -14.69
C ALA A 213 16.87 25.76 -14.91
N GLN A 214 17.46 26.49 -13.95
CA GLN A 214 18.88 26.84 -13.98
C GLN A 214 19.81 25.61 -14.07
N ALA A 215 19.53 24.56 -13.28
CA ALA A 215 20.33 23.32 -13.31
C ALA A 215 20.16 22.57 -14.63
N ILE A 216 18.95 22.52 -15.17
CA ILE A 216 18.64 21.91 -16.47
C ILE A 216 19.40 22.63 -17.59
N LEU A 217 19.30 23.96 -17.66
CA LEU A 217 19.99 24.79 -18.66
C LEU A 217 21.50 24.60 -18.57
N SER A 218 22.08 24.65 -17.37
CA SER A 218 23.52 24.45 -17.15
C SER A 218 23.98 23.07 -17.64
N THR A 219 23.20 22.03 -17.37
CA THR A 219 23.49 20.66 -17.82
C THR A 219 23.47 20.56 -19.34
N VAL A 220 22.44 21.13 -20.00
CA VAL A 220 22.35 21.13 -21.46
C VAL A 220 23.52 21.87 -22.10
N PHE A 221 23.90 23.03 -21.56
CA PHE A 221 25.01 23.82 -22.11
C PHE A 221 26.35 23.10 -21.96
N ALA A 222 26.61 22.52 -20.77
CA ALA A 222 27.82 21.76 -20.50
C ALA A 222 27.93 20.50 -21.36
N ASP A 223 26.84 19.74 -21.54
CA ASP A 223 26.81 18.54 -22.39
C ASP A 223 27.16 18.87 -23.85
N HIS A 224 26.92 20.10 -24.31
CA HIS A 224 27.28 20.61 -25.63
C HIS A 224 28.64 21.33 -25.69
N GLY A 225 29.39 21.36 -24.58
CA GLY A 225 30.74 21.93 -24.53
C GLY A 225 30.80 23.45 -24.38
N PHE A 226 29.71 24.09 -23.95
CA PHE A 226 29.64 25.54 -23.76
C PHE A 226 29.70 25.93 -22.28
N SER A 227 30.50 26.94 -21.96
CA SER A 227 30.71 27.45 -20.59
C SER A 227 30.51 28.97 -20.44
N ASP A 228 30.39 29.70 -21.55
CA ASP A 228 30.23 31.16 -21.53
C ASP A 228 28.77 31.56 -21.35
N PHE A 229 28.25 31.31 -20.14
CA PHE A 229 26.95 31.77 -19.68
C PHE A 229 27.01 32.25 -18.23
N ALA A 230 26.08 33.12 -17.85
CA ALA A 230 25.96 33.65 -16.50
C ALA A 230 24.49 33.77 -16.09
N PHE A 231 24.20 33.48 -14.82
CA PHE A 231 22.88 33.64 -14.24
C PHE A 231 22.85 34.88 -13.32
N ASP A 232 21.87 35.76 -13.53
CA ASP A 232 21.51 36.91 -12.68
C ASP A 232 20.05 36.73 -12.20
N ILE A 233 19.83 35.68 -11.43
CA ILE A 233 18.52 35.25 -10.90
C ILE A 233 18.45 35.66 -9.43
N HIS A 234 17.39 36.38 -9.05
CA HIS A 234 17.20 36.88 -7.69
C HIS A 234 16.02 36.23 -6.95
N SER A 235 15.12 35.58 -7.68
CA SER A 235 14.00 34.82 -7.13
C SER A 235 14.40 33.40 -6.75
N GLU A 236 13.67 32.83 -5.79
CA GLU A 236 13.82 31.43 -5.43
C GLU A 236 13.37 30.52 -6.59
N GLN A 237 14.22 29.55 -6.96
CA GLN A 237 13.95 28.60 -8.03
C GLN A 237 13.53 27.26 -7.43
N LYS A 238 12.29 26.87 -7.64
CA LYS A 238 11.80 25.55 -7.21
C LYS A 238 12.24 24.46 -8.21
N PRO A 239 12.57 23.25 -7.73
CA PRO A 239 12.76 22.10 -8.60
C PRO A 239 11.48 21.75 -9.35
N LEU A 240 11.62 21.44 -10.63
CA LEU A 240 10.57 20.88 -11.46
C LEU A 240 10.56 19.37 -11.24
N GLU A 241 9.41 18.81 -10.85
CA GLU A 241 9.27 17.36 -10.59
C GLU A 241 9.59 16.56 -11.86
N TYR A 242 9.01 16.94 -12.99
CA TYR A 242 9.11 16.22 -14.25
C TYR A 242 8.98 17.16 -15.45
N VAL A 243 10.02 17.22 -16.30
CA VAL A 243 10.02 17.94 -17.57
C VAL A 243 10.69 17.11 -18.66
N VAL A 244 10.04 17.02 -19.81
CA VAL A 244 10.44 16.18 -20.93
C VAL A 244 10.77 17.04 -22.14
N MET A 245 12.00 16.91 -22.62
CA MET A 245 12.39 17.29 -23.97
C MET A 245 11.92 16.17 -24.91
N TYR A 246 11.04 16.46 -25.87
CA TYR A 246 10.48 15.43 -26.76
C TYR A 246 10.52 15.86 -28.23
N GLN A 247 11.36 15.20 -29.04
CA GLN A 247 11.52 15.43 -30.47
C GLN A 247 11.68 16.91 -30.86
N GLU A 248 12.38 17.67 -30.02
CA GLU A 248 12.64 19.10 -30.23
C GLU A 248 14.15 19.37 -30.19
N SER A 249 14.56 20.54 -30.69
CA SER A 249 15.96 20.96 -30.60
C SER A 249 16.32 21.37 -29.19
N TYR A 250 17.60 21.27 -28.82
CA TYR A 250 18.06 21.76 -27.51
C TYR A 250 17.76 23.26 -27.34
N TYR A 251 17.88 24.03 -28.42
CA TYR A 251 17.48 25.44 -28.41
C TYR A 251 16.00 25.62 -28.08
N ASN A 252 15.08 24.91 -28.77
CA ASN A 252 13.65 25.04 -28.52
C ASN A 252 13.31 24.63 -27.09
N PHE A 253 13.90 23.55 -26.59
CA PHE A 253 13.74 23.11 -25.21
C PHE A 253 14.18 24.18 -24.20
N CYS A 254 15.40 24.72 -24.36
CA CYS A 254 15.90 25.78 -23.49
C CYS A 254 15.05 27.06 -23.60
N ALA A 255 14.67 27.47 -24.81
CA ALA A 255 13.87 28.67 -25.06
C ALA A 255 12.48 28.55 -24.41
N ARG A 256 11.75 27.44 -24.63
CA ARG A 256 10.43 27.26 -24.02
C ARG A 256 10.49 27.10 -22.49
N LEU A 257 11.56 26.50 -21.97
CA LEU A 257 11.77 26.38 -20.52
C LEU A 257 12.03 27.76 -19.90
N MET A 258 12.87 28.58 -20.54
CA MET A 258 13.09 29.96 -20.12
C MET A 258 11.80 30.80 -20.24
N GLU A 259 11.03 30.65 -21.31
CA GLU A 259 9.73 31.31 -21.47
C GLU A 259 8.71 30.88 -20.39
N GLN A 260 8.66 29.59 -20.05
CA GLN A 260 7.76 29.06 -19.02
C GLN A 260 8.13 29.58 -17.63
N GLU A 261 9.41 29.61 -17.28
CA GLU A 261 9.87 30.08 -15.97
C GLU A 261 10.00 31.60 -15.89
N GLY A 262 9.66 32.34 -16.96
CA GLY A 262 9.74 33.80 -17.03
C GLY A 262 11.18 34.33 -17.03
N LEU A 263 12.14 33.52 -17.46
CA LEU A 263 13.54 33.89 -17.58
C LEU A 263 13.77 34.78 -18.80
N ILE A 264 14.55 35.82 -18.57
CA ILE A 264 15.01 36.81 -19.53
C ILE A 264 16.42 36.44 -19.96
N TRP A 265 16.74 36.48 -21.25
CA TRP A 265 18.10 36.18 -21.69
C TRP A 265 18.57 37.07 -22.84
N THR A 266 19.87 37.33 -22.89
CA THR A 266 20.53 38.13 -23.92
C THR A 266 22.03 37.79 -23.97
N HIS A 267 22.77 38.39 -24.92
CA HIS A 267 24.21 38.20 -25.09
C HIS A 267 24.98 39.46 -24.69
N ARG A 268 25.93 39.30 -23.77
CA ARG A 268 26.92 40.33 -23.46
C ARG A 268 28.19 40.05 -24.24
N TYR A 269 28.61 41.00 -25.07
CA TYR A 269 29.85 40.91 -25.83
C TYR A 269 31.01 41.53 -25.05
N GLU A 270 32.09 40.77 -24.91
CA GLU A 270 33.36 41.21 -24.34
C GLU A 270 34.42 41.16 -25.44
N LYS A 271 35.65 41.61 -25.12
CA LYS A 271 36.73 41.68 -26.11
C LYS A 271 36.96 40.36 -26.81
N ASP A 272 37.00 39.24 -26.08
CA ASP A 272 37.44 37.94 -26.61
C ASP A 272 36.37 36.85 -26.64
N LYS A 273 35.13 37.18 -26.27
CA LYS A 273 34.03 36.22 -26.13
C LYS A 273 32.68 36.91 -26.05
N HIS A 274 31.62 36.14 -26.20
CA HIS A 274 30.27 36.53 -25.83
C HIS A 274 29.73 35.62 -24.73
N ILE A 275 28.95 36.19 -23.81
CA ILE A 275 28.36 35.47 -22.68
C ILE A 275 26.84 35.50 -22.81
N LEU A 276 26.19 34.35 -22.76
CA LEU A 276 24.74 34.25 -22.61
C LEU A 276 24.36 34.61 -21.17
N VAL A 277 23.71 35.75 -20.96
CA VAL A 277 23.27 36.21 -19.64
C VAL A 277 21.79 35.88 -19.49
N ILE A 278 21.44 35.19 -18.40
CA ILE A 278 20.08 34.74 -18.11
C ILE A 278 19.67 35.29 -16.74
N GLY A 279 18.55 35.99 -16.64
CA GLY A 279 18.02 36.52 -15.39
C GLY A 279 16.51 36.36 -15.28
N ASP A 280 15.91 36.87 -14.22
CA ASP A 280 14.48 36.71 -13.91
C ASP A 280 13.75 38.04 -13.67
N SER A 281 14.43 39.17 -13.83
CA SER A 281 13.88 40.50 -13.60
C SER A 281 14.67 41.56 -14.36
N ASN A 282 14.10 42.77 -14.45
CA ASN A 282 14.77 43.90 -15.10
C ASN A 282 16.07 44.35 -14.39
N ALA A 283 16.37 43.82 -13.20
CA ALA A 283 17.61 44.11 -12.47
C ALA A 283 18.87 43.66 -13.25
N MET A 284 18.74 42.65 -14.12
CA MET A 284 19.86 42.19 -14.97
C MET A 284 20.33 43.25 -15.98
N PHE A 285 19.46 44.20 -16.36
CA PHE A 285 19.78 45.27 -17.30
C PHE A 285 20.48 46.43 -16.60
N ARG A 286 21.79 46.30 -16.39
CA ARG A 286 22.61 47.31 -15.72
C ARG A 286 22.85 48.53 -16.62
N PRO A 287 23.03 49.74 -16.07
CA PRO A 287 23.38 50.91 -16.87
C PRO A 287 24.61 50.64 -17.74
N ILE A 288 24.51 50.96 -19.03
CA ILE A 288 25.59 50.70 -19.99
C ILE A 288 26.81 51.56 -19.66
N GLU A 289 27.97 50.93 -19.48
CA GLU A 289 29.21 51.65 -19.22
C GLU A 289 29.56 52.58 -20.40
N GLY A 290 29.82 53.85 -20.10
CA GLY A 290 30.05 54.88 -21.11
C GLY A 290 28.79 55.35 -21.87
N LEU A 291 27.59 54.86 -21.50
CA LEU A 291 26.30 55.28 -22.07
C LEU A 291 25.16 55.18 -21.03
N ALA A 292 25.41 55.53 -19.78
CA ALA A 292 24.36 55.50 -18.75
C ALA A 292 23.24 56.52 -19.02
N SER A 293 23.57 57.63 -19.70
CA SER A 293 22.63 58.65 -20.17
C SER A 293 22.84 58.90 -21.66
N VAL A 294 21.74 59.00 -22.42
CA VAL A 294 21.74 59.30 -23.84
C VAL A 294 20.93 60.59 -24.10
N PRO A 295 21.51 61.61 -24.75
CA PRO A 295 20.77 62.81 -25.09
C PRO A 295 19.85 62.57 -26.29
N TYR A 296 18.62 63.06 -26.20
CA TYR A 296 17.73 63.27 -27.33
C TYR A 296 18.02 64.64 -27.94
N ALA A 297 18.53 64.65 -29.16
CA ALA A 297 18.86 65.88 -29.88
C ALA A 297 18.71 65.67 -31.39
N ASP A 298 18.09 66.64 -32.07
CA ASP A 298 17.98 66.70 -33.53
C ASP A 298 19.11 67.56 -34.13
N SER A 299 20.35 67.38 -33.65
CA SER A 299 21.49 68.22 -34.02
C SER A 299 22.77 67.41 -34.24
N ALA A 300 23.83 68.04 -34.78
CA ALA A 300 25.14 67.43 -34.97
C ALA A 300 25.75 66.83 -33.69
N SER A 301 25.30 67.27 -32.50
CA SER A 301 25.69 66.66 -31.21
C SER A 301 25.14 65.24 -31.03
N SER A 302 24.04 64.90 -31.70
CA SER A 302 23.46 63.55 -31.72
C SER A 302 24.30 62.58 -32.55
N GLU A 303 24.96 63.07 -33.61
CA GLU A 303 25.74 62.27 -34.58
C GLU A 303 26.90 61.48 -33.96
N TYR A 304 27.30 61.77 -32.72
CA TYR A 304 28.38 61.07 -32.03
C TYR A 304 27.90 59.98 -31.06
N ASN A 305 26.79 60.19 -30.35
CA ASN A 305 26.34 59.25 -29.31
C ASN A 305 24.88 59.47 -28.83
N GLY A 306 24.06 60.23 -29.56
CA GLY A 306 22.69 60.59 -29.16
C GLY A 306 21.60 59.80 -29.88
N ILE A 307 20.35 60.07 -29.51
CA ILE A 307 19.16 59.62 -30.24
C ILE A 307 18.50 60.83 -30.92
N ASP A 308 18.11 60.68 -32.18
CA ASP A 308 17.45 61.73 -32.97
C ASP A 308 15.95 61.44 -33.18
N GLN A 309 15.53 60.19 -32.97
CA GLN A 309 14.14 59.77 -33.07
C GLN A 309 13.75 58.87 -31.89
N LEU A 310 12.64 59.19 -31.24
CA LEU A 310 12.00 58.35 -30.23
C LEU A 310 10.48 58.45 -30.39
N ASN A 311 9.84 57.35 -30.77
CA ASN A 311 8.40 57.24 -30.95
C ASN A 311 7.82 56.34 -29.87
N GLN A 312 6.86 56.87 -29.11
CA GLN A 312 6.06 56.08 -28.18
C GLN A 312 4.90 55.40 -28.94
N GLY A 313 4.71 54.11 -28.70
CA GLY A 313 3.59 53.32 -29.20
C GLY A 313 3.01 52.41 -28.12
N GLY A 314 1.76 51.99 -28.32
CA GLY A 314 1.12 51.01 -27.45
C GLY A 314 0.21 50.07 -28.22
N HIS A 315 0.03 48.87 -27.67
CA HIS A 315 -0.84 47.84 -28.23
C HIS A 315 -1.95 47.49 -27.26
N PHE A 316 -3.12 47.17 -27.81
CA PHE A 316 -4.23 46.65 -27.02
C PHE A 316 -3.98 45.17 -26.70
N GLY A 317 -3.69 44.87 -25.44
CA GLY A 317 -3.47 43.51 -24.94
C GLY A 317 -4.71 42.90 -24.30
N VAL A 318 -4.49 41.97 -23.38
CA VAL A 318 -5.53 41.29 -22.59
C VAL A 318 -5.60 41.88 -21.18
N GLY A 319 -6.82 42.05 -20.65
CA GLY A 319 -7.04 42.64 -19.33
C GLY A 319 -6.97 41.69 -18.15
N LYS A 320 -7.11 40.37 -18.39
CA LYS A 320 -6.99 39.34 -17.36
C LYS A 320 -6.47 38.02 -17.94
N ILE A 321 -5.52 37.39 -17.25
CA ILE A 321 -5.09 36.02 -17.52
C ILE A 321 -5.73 35.11 -16.49
N VAL A 322 -6.34 34.02 -16.95
CA VAL A 322 -6.92 32.98 -16.09
C VAL A 322 -6.36 31.63 -16.48
N TYR A 323 -5.77 30.92 -15.52
CA TYR A 323 -5.34 29.55 -15.71
C TYR A 323 -6.14 28.60 -14.82
N ARG A 324 -6.39 27.40 -15.33
CA ARG A 324 -7.01 26.32 -14.57
C ARG A 324 -6.32 25.00 -14.85
N ASP A 325 -6.00 24.25 -13.79
CA ASP A 325 -5.41 22.91 -13.90
C ASP A 325 -6.14 21.90 -12.98
N PHE A 326 -5.66 20.65 -12.95
CA PHE A 326 -6.19 19.58 -12.12
C PHE A 326 -5.06 18.79 -11.45
N ASN A 327 -4.94 18.93 -10.12
CA ASN A 327 -4.08 18.09 -9.32
C ASN A 327 -4.87 16.92 -8.73
N HIS A 328 -4.52 15.69 -9.13
CA HIS A 328 -5.19 14.47 -8.69
C HIS A 328 -4.96 14.11 -7.21
N GLN A 329 -3.92 14.65 -6.59
CA GLN A 329 -3.64 14.50 -5.16
C GLN A 329 -4.56 15.40 -4.32
N THR A 330 -5.02 16.52 -4.89
CA THR A 330 -5.93 17.48 -4.25
C THR A 330 -7.11 17.86 -5.17
N PRO A 331 -7.93 16.88 -5.63
CA PRO A 331 -8.84 17.04 -6.77
C PRO A 331 -9.99 18.04 -6.55
N SER A 332 -10.31 18.37 -5.29
CA SER A 332 -11.33 19.36 -4.93
C SER A 332 -10.77 20.76 -4.67
N SER A 333 -9.46 20.97 -4.83
CA SER A 333 -8.84 22.25 -4.52
C SER A 333 -9.33 23.34 -5.48
N PRO A 334 -9.98 24.42 -4.99
CA PRO A 334 -10.33 25.56 -5.83
C PRO A 334 -9.08 26.34 -6.28
N LEU A 335 -7.94 26.13 -5.60
CA LEU A 335 -6.68 26.84 -5.83
C LEU A 335 -5.98 26.41 -7.13
N MET A 336 -6.54 25.44 -7.87
CA MET A 336 -6.06 25.11 -9.20
C MET A 336 -6.56 26.09 -10.27
N MET A 337 -7.42 27.05 -9.90
CA MET A 337 -7.81 28.17 -10.74
C MET A 337 -7.18 29.47 -10.21
N VAL A 338 -6.42 30.16 -11.05
CA VAL A 338 -5.68 31.37 -10.71
C VAL A 338 -6.00 32.48 -11.71
N GLU A 339 -6.05 33.72 -11.22
CA GLU A 339 -6.46 34.88 -12.00
C GLU A 339 -5.56 36.08 -11.70
N VAL A 340 -5.04 36.73 -12.74
CA VAL A 340 -4.26 37.97 -12.59
C VAL A 340 -4.77 39.02 -13.57
N GLU A 341 -5.12 40.19 -13.05
CA GLU A 341 -5.60 41.34 -13.82
C GLU A 341 -4.45 42.26 -14.25
N SER A 342 -4.61 42.93 -15.40
CA SER A 342 -3.68 43.94 -15.86
C SER A 342 -3.71 45.21 -15.00
N THR A 343 -2.53 45.75 -14.77
CA THR A 343 -2.30 47.08 -14.20
C THR A 343 -2.63 48.20 -15.18
N LEU A 344 -2.63 47.95 -16.50
CA LEU A 344 -2.99 48.91 -17.53
C LEU A 344 -4.48 49.30 -17.45
N LYS A 345 -4.79 50.55 -17.82
CA LYS A 345 -6.14 51.14 -17.70
C LYS A 345 -6.65 51.71 -19.04
N TYR A 346 -6.65 50.90 -20.09
CA TYR A 346 -7.27 51.25 -21.38
C TYR A 346 -8.77 50.98 -21.38
N ALA A 347 -9.52 51.77 -22.16
CA ALA A 347 -10.95 51.56 -22.34
C ALA A 347 -11.22 50.14 -22.87
N ARG A 348 -12.20 49.44 -22.28
CA ARG A 348 -12.58 48.04 -22.60
C ARG A 348 -11.58 46.95 -22.22
N LEU A 349 -10.37 47.26 -21.76
CA LEU A 349 -9.36 46.26 -21.41
C LEU A 349 -9.86 45.32 -20.31
N ALA A 350 -10.46 45.86 -19.23
CA ALA A 350 -11.00 45.10 -18.11
C ALA A 350 -12.13 44.10 -18.49
N THR A 351 -12.67 44.18 -19.71
CA THR A 351 -13.68 43.23 -20.22
C THR A 351 -13.09 42.09 -21.06
N THR A 352 -11.77 42.04 -21.22
CA THR A 352 -11.08 41.02 -22.01
C THR A 352 -10.34 40.04 -21.11
N GLU A 353 -10.38 38.76 -21.48
CA GLU A 353 -9.80 37.67 -20.71
C GLU A 353 -9.14 36.66 -21.66
N ARG A 354 -7.99 36.10 -21.26
CA ARG A 354 -7.42 34.88 -21.84
C ARG A 354 -7.47 33.77 -20.80
N PHE A 355 -8.29 32.77 -21.08
CA PHE A 355 -8.45 31.56 -20.27
C PHE A 355 -7.68 30.40 -20.91
N GLU A 356 -6.86 29.71 -20.13
CA GLU A 356 -6.21 28.46 -20.57
C GLU A 356 -6.39 27.35 -19.53
N HIS A 357 -6.86 26.19 -20.00
CA HIS A 357 -6.86 24.96 -19.23
C HIS A 357 -5.72 24.08 -19.74
N GLN A 358 -4.60 24.04 -19.04
CA GLN A 358 -3.39 23.32 -19.44
C GLN A 358 -2.71 22.73 -18.20
N SER A 359 -1.97 21.63 -18.40
CA SER A 359 -1.14 20.99 -17.37
C SER A 359 0.16 21.77 -17.15
N LEU A 360 0.05 22.93 -16.52
CA LEU A 360 1.16 23.86 -16.31
C LEU A 360 1.70 23.79 -14.89
N TYR A 361 0.87 23.45 -13.90
CA TYR A 361 1.25 23.50 -12.50
C TYR A 361 0.40 22.57 -11.62
N ASP A 362 1.04 21.97 -10.60
CA ASP A 362 0.36 21.15 -9.59
C ASP A 362 0.08 21.92 -8.28
N HIS A 363 0.63 23.13 -8.14
CA HIS A 363 0.45 23.99 -6.96
C HIS A 363 0.03 25.40 -7.35
N ALA A 364 -0.89 25.97 -6.58
CA ALA A 364 -1.45 27.29 -6.82
C ALA A 364 -0.40 28.41 -6.94
N ALA A 365 0.63 28.38 -6.08
CA ALA A 365 1.69 29.39 -6.09
C ALA A 365 2.48 29.41 -7.41
N ASP A 366 2.62 28.26 -8.09
CA ASP A 366 3.30 28.19 -9.38
C ASP A 366 2.36 28.71 -10.49
N GLY A 367 1.06 28.41 -10.39
CA GLY A 367 0.02 29.00 -11.24
C GLY A 367 -0.04 30.52 -11.14
N ASP A 368 -0.06 31.08 -9.93
CA ASP A 368 -0.05 32.53 -9.69
C ASP A 368 1.17 33.19 -10.34
N ARG A 369 2.35 32.55 -10.19
CA ARG A 369 3.60 33.00 -10.80
C ARG A 369 3.52 33.00 -12.33
N TYR A 370 3.03 31.93 -12.94
CA TYR A 370 2.91 31.85 -14.41
C TYR A 370 1.87 32.81 -14.96
N ALA A 371 0.73 32.99 -14.28
CA ALA A 371 -0.29 33.95 -14.67
C ALA A 371 0.22 35.39 -14.57
N LEU A 372 1.00 35.71 -13.53
CA LEU A 372 1.67 36.99 -13.37
C LEU A 372 2.68 37.23 -14.52
N GLN A 373 3.52 36.25 -14.82
CA GLN A 373 4.49 36.37 -15.91
C GLN A 373 3.81 36.56 -17.27
N ALA A 374 2.68 35.87 -17.49
CA ALA A 374 1.90 36.00 -18.72
C ALA A 374 1.25 37.39 -18.86
N ILE A 375 0.72 37.99 -17.78
CA ILE A 375 0.18 39.35 -17.84
C ILE A 375 1.30 40.38 -18.00
N GLU A 376 2.44 40.23 -17.32
CA GLU A 376 3.61 41.10 -17.48
C GLU A 376 4.12 41.08 -18.94
N ALA A 377 4.06 39.93 -19.62
CA ALA A 377 4.39 39.84 -21.04
C ALA A 377 3.41 40.65 -21.92
N GLU A 378 2.10 40.58 -21.65
CA GLU A 378 1.08 41.40 -22.35
C GLU A 378 1.31 42.90 -22.11
N GLU A 379 1.64 43.29 -20.87
CA GLU A 379 1.86 44.69 -20.49
C GLU A 379 3.13 45.26 -21.13
N ALA A 380 4.20 44.47 -21.21
CA ALA A 380 5.43 44.85 -21.89
C ALA A 380 5.23 45.02 -23.41
N GLU A 381 4.35 44.23 -24.05
CA GLU A 381 3.97 44.47 -25.45
C GLU A 381 3.07 45.71 -25.63
N GLY A 382 2.23 45.97 -24.63
CA GLY A 382 1.33 47.11 -24.57
C GLY A 382 2.04 48.45 -24.51
N GLN A 383 3.30 48.51 -24.09
CA GLN A 383 4.11 49.73 -23.98
C GLN A 383 5.44 49.58 -24.72
N ARG A 384 5.58 50.18 -25.91
CA ARG A 384 6.82 50.09 -26.70
C ARG A 384 7.30 51.46 -27.15
N TYR A 385 8.59 51.68 -27.03
CA TYR A 385 9.26 52.85 -27.56
C TYR A 385 10.19 52.41 -28.69
N THR A 386 10.06 53.01 -29.86
CA THR A 386 10.91 52.71 -31.03
C THR A 386 11.72 53.94 -31.38
N GLY A 387 12.99 53.79 -31.74
CA GLY A 387 13.82 54.95 -32.01
C GLY A 387 14.99 54.66 -32.92
N GLN A 388 15.69 55.73 -33.28
CA GLN A 388 16.91 55.71 -34.08
C GLN A 388 17.93 56.69 -33.50
N GLY A 389 19.20 56.46 -33.82
CA GLY A 389 20.27 57.34 -33.40
C GLY A 389 21.66 56.86 -33.79
N TYR A 390 22.65 57.37 -33.03
CA TYR A 390 24.08 57.15 -33.26
C TYR A 390 24.80 56.59 -32.03
N ALA A 391 24.03 56.23 -30.99
CA ALA A 391 24.56 55.69 -29.74
C ALA A 391 25.13 54.28 -29.91
N TRP A 392 26.39 54.19 -30.34
CA TRP A 392 27.08 52.97 -30.72
C TRP A 392 27.38 52.00 -29.58
N ARG A 393 27.20 52.41 -28.31
CA ARG A 393 27.33 51.54 -27.13
C ARG A 393 26.03 50.83 -26.73
N MET A 394 24.89 51.13 -27.36
CA MET A 394 23.59 50.53 -27.01
C MET A 394 23.59 49.01 -27.15
N THR A 395 23.35 48.26 -26.08
CA THR A 395 23.27 46.79 -26.10
C THR A 395 22.00 46.32 -25.38
N THR A 396 21.48 45.18 -25.81
CA THR A 396 20.35 44.52 -25.13
C THR A 396 20.71 43.96 -23.75
N ALA A 397 21.99 43.91 -23.39
CA ALA A 397 22.45 43.51 -22.06
C ALA A 397 22.44 44.64 -21.02
N GLY A 398 21.85 45.81 -21.33
CA GLY A 398 21.90 46.96 -20.43
C GLY A 398 20.71 47.92 -20.53
N SER A 399 20.80 48.99 -19.73
CA SER A 399 19.83 50.07 -19.65
C SER A 399 20.46 51.44 -19.90
N VAL A 400 19.63 52.39 -20.33
CA VAL A 400 20.02 53.77 -20.65
C VAL A 400 18.96 54.76 -20.19
N SER A 401 19.39 55.91 -19.65
CA SER A 401 18.48 57.02 -19.34
C SER A 401 18.41 58.01 -20.49
N VAL A 402 17.22 58.23 -21.06
CA VAL A 402 17.02 59.27 -22.08
C VAL A 402 16.93 60.63 -21.39
N THR A 403 17.62 61.64 -21.92
CA THR A 403 17.61 63.01 -21.40
C THR A 403 17.42 64.04 -22.53
N GLY A 404 16.84 65.19 -22.23
CA GLY A 404 16.61 66.25 -23.22
C GLY A 404 15.43 66.02 -24.18
N HIS A 405 14.59 65.01 -23.95
CA HIS A 405 13.39 64.78 -24.76
C HIS A 405 12.32 65.85 -24.45
N PRO A 406 11.61 66.40 -25.45
CA PRO A 406 10.61 67.46 -25.24
C PRO A 406 9.42 67.02 -24.39
N VAL A 407 9.06 65.73 -24.43
CA VAL A 407 8.06 65.14 -23.53
C VAL A 407 8.75 64.73 -22.23
N ALA A 408 8.42 65.42 -21.13
CA ALA A 408 9.08 65.23 -19.83
C ALA A 408 9.01 63.77 -19.33
N ALA A 409 7.88 63.08 -19.52
CA ALA A 409 7.69 61.69 -19.11
C ALA A 409 8.64 60.70 -19.80
N ASP A 410 9.13 61.04 -21.00
CA ASP A 410 10.02 60.16 -21.75
C ASP A 410 11.49 60.31 -21.33
N ASN A 411 11.81 61.28 -20.46
CA ASN A 411 13.14 61.46 -19.86
C ASN A 411 13.32 60.52 -18.65
N GLN A 412 13.45 59.23 -18.92
CA GLN A 412 13.53 58.18 -17.91
C GLN A 412 14.51 57.07 -18.31
N ALA A 413 14.71 56.10 -17.42
CA ALA A 413 15.49 54.91 -17.68
C ALA A 413 14.71 53.87 -18.48
N TYR A 414 15.36 53.30 -19.49
CA TYR A 414 14.82 52.26 -20.36
C TYR A 414 15.75 51.05 -20.40
N VAL A 415 15.16 49.87 -20.56
CA VAL A 415 15.87 48.67 -20.99
C VAL A 415 15.77 48.55 -22.51
N ILE A 416 16.83 48.04 -23.14
CA ILE A 416 16.90 47.89 -24.59
C ILE A 416 16.48 46.47 -24.96
N LEU A 417 15.29 46.30 -25.54
CA LEU A 417 14.76 44.98 -25.91
C LEU A 417 15.30 44.49 -27.26
N GLN A 418 15.59 45.43 -28.16
CA GLN A 418 16.17 45.17 -29.47
C GLN A 418 17.07 46.34 -29.86
N VAL A 419 18.20 46.05 -30.49
CA VAL A 419 18.98 47.07 -31.20
C VAL A 419 19.57 46.46 -32.47
N ARG A 420 19.38 47.16 -33.58
CA ARG A 420 20.01 46.88 -34.87
C ARG A 420 21.07 47.93 -35.12
N HIS A 421 22.31 47.48 -35.24
CA HIS A 421 23.46 48.29 -35.59
C HIS A 421 23.71 48.20 -37.09
N GLU A 422 23.90 49.34 -37.75
CA GLU A 422 24.25 49.40 -39.16
C GLU A 422 25.53 50.24 -39.29
N ALA A 423 26.64 49.58 -39.64
CA ALA A 423 27.95 50.19 -39.77
C ALA A 423 28.51 49.98 -41.18
N VAL A 424 29.22 50.98 -41.70
CA VAL A 424 29.71 50.98 -43.08
C VAL A 424 31.11 51.58 -43.17
N ASN A 425 31.96 50.93 -43.96
CA ASN A 425 33.26 51.47 -44.37
C ASN A 425 33.22 51.88 -45.84
N ASP A 426 33.65 53.11 -46.14
CA ASP A 426 33.85 53.56 -47.51
C ASP A 426 35.30 53.33 -47.96
N TYR A 427 35.50 52.42 -48.92
CA TYR A 427 36.80 52.12 -49.53
C TYR A 427 37.09 52.94 -50.80
N THR A 428 36.22 53.90 -51.18
CA THR A 428 36.28 54.67 -52.45
C THR A 428 37.00 56.02 -52.37
N ALA A 429 37.86 56.22 -51.37
CA ALA A 429 38.59 57.47 -51.10
C ALA A 429 37.73 58.72 -50.81
N HIS A 430 36.41 58.56 -50.67
CA HIS A 430 35.50 59.58 -50.18
C HIS A 430 35.06 59.16 -48.77
N ALA A 431 35.16 60.02 -47.76
CA ALA A 431 34.73 59.65 -46.42
C ALA A 431 33.20 59.57 -46.37
N ALA A 432 32.63 58.42 -46.02
CA ALA A 432 31.21 58.30 -45.73
C ALA A 432 30.79 59.34 -44.68
N LYS A 433 29.72 60.09 -44.98
CA LYS A 433 29.26 61.20 -44.13
C LYS A 433 28.88 60.72 -42.72
N LEU A 434 28.37 59.49 -42.58
CA LEU A 434 28.01 58.85 -41.31
C LEU A 434 28.27 57.31 -41.38
N PRO A 435 29.31 56.76 -40.72
CA PRO A 435 29.68 55.35 -40.82
C PRO A 435 28.83 54.42 -39.94
N TYR A 436 27.93 54.98 -39.11
CA TYR A 436 27.15 54.20 -38.16
C TYR A 436 25.77 54.82 -37.92
N ARG A 437 24.77 53.95 -37.77
CA ARG A 437 23.41 54.25 -37.31
C ARG A 437 22.88 53.06 -36.51
N ASN A 438 21.94 53.29 -35.60
CA ASN A 438 21.12 52.22 -35.05
C ASN A 438 19.64 52.52 -35.05
N SER A 439 18.85 51.45 -34.98
CA SER A 439 17.44 51.47 -34.63
C SER A 439 17.20 50.54 -33.46
N PHE A 440 16.32 50.90 -32.54
CA PHE A 440 16.14 50.16 -31.29
C PHE A 440 14.69 50.17 -30.80
N VAL A 441 14.40 49.20 -29.93
CA VAL A 441 13.14 49.09 -29.18
C VAL A 441 13.47 49.17 -27.70
N LEU A 442 12.85 50.12 -27.02
CA LEU A 442 12.99 50.39 -25.60
C LEU A 442 11.71 50.03 -24.84
N LEU A 443 11.89 49.64 -23.58
CA LEU A 443 10.83 49.48 -22.60
C LEU A 443 11.21 50.29 -21.35
N PRO A 444 10.32 51.11 -20.76
CA PRO A 444 10.62 51.79 -19.51
C PRO A 444 11.07 50.79 -18.45
N GLN A 445 12.18 51.05 -17.76
CA GLN A 445 12.79 50.07 -16.86
C GLN A 445 11.86 49.64 -15.70
N LYS A 446 10.89 50.48 -15.35
CA LYS A 446 9.87 50.22 -14.32
C LYS A 446 8.79 49.22 -14.76
N VAL A 447 8.63 48.97 -16.05
CA VAL A 447 7.68 47.97 -16.58
C VAL A 447 8.39 46.64 -16.63
N SER A 448 7.94 45.65 -15.85
CA SER A 448 8.51 44.31 -15.84
C SER A 448 8.51 43.72 -17.24
N TYR A 449 9.68 43.27 -17.72
CA TYR A 449 9.73 42.51 -18.97
C TYR A 449 9.58 41.01 -18.70
N ARG A 450 8.71 40.38 -19.48
CA ARG A 450 8.64 38.92 -19.64
C ARG A 450 8.54 38.58 -21.11
N ALA A 451 9.18 37.48 -21.49
CA ALA A 451 9.02 36.95 -22.83
C ALA A 451 7.63 36.30 -22.98
N ARG A 452 7.05 36.44 -24.17
CA ARG A 452 5.88 35.66 -24.53
C ARG A 452 6.27 34.20 -24.74
N ARG A 453 5.37 33.30 -24.34
CA ARG A 453 5.46 31.87 -24.64
C ARG A 453 5.14 31.63 -26.12
N VAL A 454 6.16 31.72 -26.98
CA VAL A 454 6.04 31.60 -28.44
C VAL A 454 6.74 30.36 -28.97
N THR A 455 7.70 29.80 -28.23
CA THR A 455 8.36 28.56 -28.61
C THR A 455 7.39 27.40 -28.42
N PRO A 456 7.04 26.64 -29.48
CA PRO A 456 6.03 25.60 -29.38
C PRO A 456 6.42 24.50 -28.40
N LYS A 457 5.55 24.16 -27.44
CA LYS A 457 5.70 22.95 -26.62
C LYS A 457 5.43 21.72 -27.48
N PRO A 458 6.29 20.68 -27.47
CA PRO A 458 6.02 19.46 -28.23
C PRO A 458 4.78 18.74 -27.68
N LEU A 459 4.06 18.05 -28.58
CA LEU A 459 2.86 17.27 -28.24
C LEU A 459 3.00 15.83 -28.72
N ILE A 460 2.63 14.88 -27.85
CA ILE A 460 2.48 13.46 -28.18
C ILE A 460 1.03 13.21 -28.58
N GLN A 461 0.80 13.03 -29.88
CA GLN A 461 -0.54 12.95 -30.49
C GLN A 461 -1.31 11.67 -30.16
N GLY A 462 -0.68 10.66 -29.55
CA GLY A 462 -1.28 9.34 -29.34
C GLY A 462 -0.71 8.62 -28.13
N THR A 463 -0.97 7.31 -28.05
CA THR A 463 -0.39 6.49 -26.99
C THR A 463 1.02 6.04 -27.36
N GLN A 464 1.86 5.79 -26.35
CA GLN A 464 3.20 5.24 -26.49
C GLN A 464 3.33 4.00 -25.60
N SER A 465 4.07 2.99 -26.06
CA SER A 465 4.47 1.88 -25.21
C SER A 465 5.59 2.31 -24.26
N ALA A 466 5.52 1.82 -23.02
CA ALA A 466 6.57 1.95 -22.03
C ALA A 466 6.67 0.66 -21.20
N ILE A 467 7.83 0.44 -20.58
CA ILE A 467 8.08 -0.72 -19.74
C ILE A 467 8.01 -0.29 -18.28
N VAL A 468 7.32 -1.07 -17.46
CA VAL A 468 7.27 -0.83 -16.01
C VAL A 468 8.62 -1.18 -15.39
N VAL A 469 9.17 -0.28 -14.59
CA VAL A 469 10.50 -0.42 -13.99
C VAL A 469 10.47 -0.20 -12.48
N GLY A 470 11.51 -0.65 -11.79
CA GLY A 470 11.64 -0.53 -10.35
C GLY A 470 12.95 -1.12 -9.83
N PRO A 471 13.16 -1.08 -8.51
CA PRO A 471 14.42 -1.50 -7.90
C PRO A 471 14.77 -2.96 -8.23
N LYS A 472 16.07 -3.21 -8.38
CA LYS A 472 16.59 -4.55 -8.68
C LYS A 472 16.13 -5.58 -7.64
N GLY A 473 15.63 -6.72 -8.11
CA GLY A 473 15.16 -7.82 -7.26
C GLY A 473 13.69 -7.71 -6.84
N GLU A 474 13.03 -6.60 -7.13
CA GLU A 474 11.58 -6.48 -6.96
C GLU A 474 10.81 -6.92 -8.19
N GLN A 475 9.56 -7.35 -7.99
CA GLN A 475 8.61 -7.64 -9.07
C GLN A 475 7.50 -6.57 -9.18
N ILE A 476 7.30 -5.78 -8.12
CA ILE A 476 6.24 -4.77 -8.03
C ILE A 476 6.86 -3.52 -7.40
N HIS A 477 6.70 -2.37 -8.05
CA HIS A 477 7.12 -1.08 -7.52
C HIS A 477 6.01 -0.05 -7.71
N THR A 478 5.32 0.28 -6.64
CA THR A 478 4.12 1.13 -6.66
C THR A 478 3.98 1.94 -5.38
N ASN A 479 3.39 3.13 -5.48
CA ASN A 479 2.93 3.93 -4.34
C ASN A 479 1.42 3.70 -4.03
N GLY A 480 0.85 2.60 -4.52
CA GLY A 480 -0.54 2.19 -4.30
C GLY A 480 -1.39 2.23 -5.56
N SER A 481 -1.21 3.24 -6.43
CA SER A 481 -1.98 3.41 -7.67
C SER A 481 -1.16 3.89 -8.87
N CYS A 482 0.12 4.22 -8.65
CA CYS A 482 1.05 4.63 -9.69
C CYS A 482 2.22 3.64 -9.79
N VAL A 483 2.89 3.62 -10.94
CA VAL A 483 4.13 2.88 -11.16
C VAL A 483 5.17 3.79 -11.83
N LYS A 484 6.42 3.35 -11.85
CA LYS A 484 7.52 4.00 -12.57
C LYS A 484 7.70 3.31 -13.93
N LEU A 485 8.01 4.08 -14.96
CA LEU A 485 8.13 3.60 -16.34
C LEU A 485 9.49 3.97 -16.93
N HIS A 486 9.89 3.16 -17.90
CA HIS A 486 10.92 3.49 -18.85
C HIS A 486 10.28 3.64 -20.23
N PHE A 487 10.38 4.85 -20.80
CA PHE A 487 9.93 5.10 -22.15
C PHE A 487 10.98 4.61 -23.15
N LEU A 488 10.55 3.97 -24.24
CA LEU A 488 11.46 3.34 -25.20
C LEU A 488 12.38 4.32 -25.94
N TRP A 489 12.04 5.61 -25.94
CA TRP A 489 12.87 6.69 -26.50
C TRP A 489 13.86 7.30 -25.48
N ASP A 490 13.75 6.95 -24.19
CA ASP A 490 14.68 7.44 -23.18
C ASP A 490 16.00 6.65 -23.22
N ARG A 491 17.02 7.28 -23.78
CA ARG A 491 18.36 6.69 -23.94
C ARG A 491 19.20 6.70 -22.66
N ARG A 492 18.76 7.41 -21.62
CA ARG A 492 19.52 7.65 -20.38
C ARG A 492 18.92 6.93 -19.17
N GLY A 493 17.78 6.27 -19.33
CA GLY A 493 17.13 5.46 -18.31
C GLY A 493 18.01 4.30 -17.83
N LYS A 494 17.92 4.00 -16.53
CA LYS A 494 18.68 2.94 -15.85
C LYS A 494 17.86 1.68 -15.61
N LEU A 495 16.55 1.72 -15.88
CA LEU A 495 15.59 0.65 -15.62
C LEU A 495 15.46 0.26 -14.13
N ASP A 496 15.90 1.13 -13.21
CA ASP A 496 15.96 0.86 -11.77
C ASP A 496 14.80 1.52 -10.98
N GLY A 497 13.86 2.17 -11.68
CA GLY A 497 12.75 2.92 -11.09
C GLY A 497 12.99 4.43 -10.96
N SER A 498 14.19 4.93 -11.30
CA SER A 498 14.49 6.36 -11.29
C SER A 498 14.17 7.08 -12.62
N ASP A 499 13.82 6.34 -13.66
CA ASP A 499 13.68 6.84 -15.04
C ASP A 499 12.49 7.80 -15.27
N SER A 500 11.44 7.74 -14.44
CA SER A 500 10.25 8.58 -14.60
C SER A 500 9.71 9.10 -13.27
N MET A 501 8.77 10.04 -13.31
CA MET A 501 7.89 10.36 -12.17
C MET A 501 6.94 9.19 -11.86
N TRP A 502 6.16 9.30 -10.77
CA TRP A 502 5.07 8.34 -10.51
C TRP A 502 3.92 8.54 -11.50
N ILE A 503 3.63 7.51 -12.30
CA ILE A 503 2.62 7.60 -13.36
C ILE A 503 1.37 6.82 -12.96
N ARG A 504 0.22 7.50 -12.95
CA ARG A 504 -1.07 6.92 -12.58
C ARG A 504 -1.47 5.79 -13.54
N VAL A 505 -2.11 4.76 -12.97
CA VAL A 505 -2.62 3.62 -13.74
C VAL A 505 -4.13 3.64 -13.81
N SER A 506 -4.67 3.73 -15.03
CA SER A 506 -6.09 3.48 -15.29
C SER A 506 -6.48 2.09 -14.79
N GLN A 507 -7.58 2.03 -14.04
CA GLN A 507 -8.11 0.81 -13.46
C GLN A 507 -9.40 0.40 -14.17
N PRO A 508 -9.75 -0.90 -14.22
CA PRO A 508 -11.00 -1.34 -14.84
C PRO A 508 -12.24 -0.69 -14.20
N TRP A 509 -12.19 -0.42 -12.90
CA TRP A 509 -13.26 0.28 -12.17
C TRP A 509 -12.68 0.95 -10.92
N ALA A 510 -12.85 2.26 -10.73
CA ALA A 510 -12.28 2.99 -9.61
C ALA A 510 -13.33 3.88 -8.93
N GLY A 511 -13.52 3.67 -7.62
CA GLY A 511 -14.39 4.47 -6.74
C GLY A 511 -13.72 4.78 -5.40
N ALA A 512 -14.42 5.53 -4.54
CA ALA A 512 -13.91 5.96 -3.24
C ALA A 512 -13.81 4.78 -2.25
N GLY A 513 -12.67 4.08 -2.24
CA GLY A 513 -12.42 2.92 -1.39
C GLY A 513 -12.99 1.60 -1.92
N TRP A 514 -13.40 1.55 -3.18
CA TRP A 514 -13.98 0.37 -3.83
C TRP A 514 -13.66 0.36 -5.32
N GLY A 515 -13.70 -0.81 -5.98
CA GLY A 515 -13.41 -0.96 -7.40
C GLY A 515 -12.60 -2.22 -7.71
N ALA A 516 -12.01 -2.27 -8.90
CA ALA A 516 -11.08 -3.29 -9.35
C ALA A 516 -9.68 -2.71 -9.49
N ALA A 517 -8.67 -3.38 -8.93
CA ALA A 517 -7.29 -2.91 -9.00
C ALA A 517 -6.37 -4.01 -9.55
N ALA A 518 -5.66 -3.67 -10.62
CA ALA A 518 -4.54 -4.47 -11.12
C ALA A 518 -3.36 -3.50 -11.29
N ILE A 519 -2.25 -3.75 -10.60
CA ILE A 519 -1.05 -2.92 -10.67
C ILE A 519 -0.05 -3.55 -11.65
N PRO A 520 0.51 -2.79 -12.61
CA PRO A 520 1.52 -3.30 -13.52
C PRO A 520 2.76 -3.74 -12.76
N ARG A 521 3.31 -4.89 -13.13
CA ARG A 521 4.53 -5.45 -12.55
C ARG A 521 5.74 -5.01 -13.36
N ILE A 522 6.90 -4.96 -12.72
CA ILE A 522 8.18 -4.64 -13.37
C ILE A 522 8.39 -5.61 -14.54
N GLY A 523 8.79 -5.06 -15.70
CA GLY A 523 8.97 -5.78 -16.96
C GLY A 523 7.71 -5.87 -17.84
N GLN A 524 6.53 -5.50 -17.34
CA GLN A 524 5.31 -5.50 -18.17
C GLN A 524 5.27 -4.27 -19.08
N GLU A 525 4.76 -4.45 -20.29
CA GLU A 525 4.48 -3.37 -21.24
C GLU A 525 3.13 -2.73 -20.96
N VAL A 526 3.11 -1.40 -20.95
CA VAL A 526 1.93 -0.57 -20.75
C VAL A 526 1.77 0.44 -21.87
N LEU A 527 0.52 0.84 -22.13
CA LEU A 527 0.19 1.93 -23.04
C LEU A 527 -0.01 3.21 -22.24
N VAL A 528 0.75 4.24 -22.58
CA VAL A 528 0.77 5.55 -21.92
C VAL A 528 0.11 6.57 -22.83
N ALA A 529 -0.94 7.24 -22.35
CA ALA A 529 -1.48 8.45 -22.94
C ALA A 529 -0.87 9.67 -22.24
N PHE A 530 -1.00 10.83 -22.87
CA PHE A 530 -0.47 12.09 -22.36
C PHE A 530 -1.63 13.08 -22.32
N ASN A 531 -1.93 13.65 -21.15
CA ASN A 531 -3.08 14.54 -21.01
C ASN A 531 -2.88 15.79 -21.88
N GLN A 532 -3.86 16.08 -22.75
CA GLN A 532 -3.74 17.11 -23.81
C GLN A 532 -2.55 16.91 -24.78
N GLY A 533 -1.96 15.72 -24.81
CA GLY A 533 -0.73 15.42 -25.53
C GLY A 533 0.54 15.94 -24.85
N ASP A 534 0.47 16.46 -23.63
CA ASP A 534 1.61 17.03 -22.92
C ASP A 534 2.61 15.93 -22.47
N PRO A 535 3.85 15.92 -22.99
CA PRO A 535 4.88 14.95 -22.60
C PRO A 535 5.16 14.91 -21.10
N ASP A 536 4.91 16.02 -20.39
CA ASP A 536 5.14 16.15 -18.95
C ASP A 536 4.02 15.53 -18.11
N ASN A 537 2.87 15.17 -18.71
CA ASN A 537 1.69 14.65 -18.00
C ASN A 537 1.24 13.27 -18.52
N PRO A 538 2.04 12.21 -18.29
CA PRO A 538 1.70 10.85 -18.68
C PRO A 538 0.65 10.18 -17.78
N VAL A 539 -0.15 9.29 -18.36
CA VAL A 539 -1.09 8.40 -17.66
C VAL A 539 -1.16 7.05 -18.36
N ILE A 540 -1.08 5.95 -17.62
CA ILE A 540 -1.21 4.61 -18.19
C ILE A 540 -2.69 4.34 -18.44
N VAL A 541 -3.05 4.04 -19.69
CA VAL A 541 -4.43 3.80 -20.12
C VAL A 541 -4.69 2.34 -20.52
N GLY A 542 -3.65 1.54 -20.67
CA GLY A 542 -3.80 0.16 -21.10
C GLY A 542 -2.56 -0.70 -20.88
N ARG A 543 -2.68 -1.97 -21.25
CA ARG A 543 -1.64 -3.00 -21.16
C ARG A 543 -1.71 -3.86 -22.39
N VAL A 544 -0.57 -4.37 -22.81
CA VAL A 544 -0.49 -5.27 -23.95
C VAL A 544 0.41 -6.44 -23.61
N PHE A 545 0.09 -7.60 -24.18
CA PHE A 545 1.01 -8.73 -24.23
C PHE A 545 1.98 -8.52 -25.38
N ASN A 546 3.18 -9.06 -25.26
CA ASN A 546 4.21 -9.02 -26.30
C ASN A 546 4.92 -10.37 -26.42
N GLY A 547 6.00 -10.42 -27.21
CA GLY A 547 6.73 -11.66 -27.49
C GLY A 547 7.39 -12.29 -26.26
N GLU A 548 7.70 -11.50 -25.23
CA GLU A 548 8.29 -11.98 -23.97
C GLU A 548 7.22 -12.25 -22.91
N GLN A 549 6.21 -11.38 -22.84
CA GLN A 549 5.08 -11.46 -21.92
C GLN A 549 3.84 -11.90 -22.70
N GLY A 550 3.74 -13.20 -22.99
CA GLY A 550 2.70 -13.76 -23.83
C GLY A 550 1.33 -13.83 -23.16
N ASN A 551 0.27 -13.86 -23.98
CA ASN A 551 -1.08 -14.14 -23.52
C ASN A 551 -1.14 -15.56 -22.91
N PRO A 552 -1.62 -15.74 -21.65
CA PRO A 552 -1.70 -17.05 -21.01
C PRO A 552 -2.58 -18.06 -21.75
N TYR A 553 -3.46 -17.60 -22.65
CA TYR A 553 -4.36 -18.44 -23.45
C TYR A 553 -4.05 -18.39 -24.95
N HIS A 554 -2.83 -17.96 -25.35
CA HIS A 554 -2.46 -17.78 -26.75
C HIS A 554 -2.75 -19.02 -27.62
N GLY A 555 -2.49 -20.22 -27.10
CA GLY A 555 -2.72 -21.49 -27.81
C GLY A 555 -4.19 -21.86 -28.05
N ALA A 556 -5.14 -21.18 -27.40
CA ALA A 556 -6.57 -21.49 -27.51
C ALA A 556 -7.30 -20.73 -28.64
N ALA A 557 -6.56 -20.00 -29.49
CA ALA A 557 -7.10 -19.27 -30.66
C ALA A 557 -8.33 -18.37 -30.35
N GLY A 558 -8.39 -17.80 -29.13
CA GLY A 558 -9.49 -16.94 -28.70
C GLY A 558 -10.75 -17.66 -28.19
N GLN A 559 -10.74 -18.99 -28.14
CA GLN A 559 -11.85 -19.80 -27.59
C GLN A 559 -11.79 -19.93 -26.07
N THR A 560 -10.70 -19.49 -25.45
CA THR A 560 -10.49 -19.48 -24.00
C THR A 560 -10.05 -18.10 -23.56
N MET A 561 -10.67 -17.62 -22.48
CA MET A 561 -10.44 -16.28 -21.95
C MET A 561 -10.59 -16.26 -20.42
N GLY A 562 -10.10 -15.22 -19.77
CA GLY A 562 -10.21 -15.11 -18.32
C GLY A 562 -9.18 -14.20 -17.69
N ILE A 563 -9.07 -14.29 -16.37
CA ILE A 563 -8.10 -13.54 -15.55
C ILE A 563 -7.23 -14.54 -14.81
N LYS A 564 -5.93 -14.49 -15.08
CA LYS A 564 -4.92 -15.32 -14.43
C LYS A 564 -3.89 -14.44 -13.74
N SER A 565 -3.72 -14.65 -12.45
CA SER A 565 -2.71 -13.98 -11.64
C SER A 565 -1.40 -14.78 -11.61
N GLN A 566 -0.38 -14.24 -10.96
CA GLN A 566 0.86 -14.95 -10.64
C GLN A 566 1.21 -14.68 -9.18
N THR A 567 1.53 -15.72 -8.42
CA THR A 567 2.02 -15.60 -7.05
C THR A 567 3.23 -14.65 -7.01
N HIS A 568 3.19 -13.63 -6.15
CA HIS A 568 4.30 -12.70 -6.02
C HIS A 568 5.49 -13.39 -5.37
N LYS A 569 6.67 -13.31 -5.99
CA LYS A 569 7.92 -13.97 -5.52
C LYS A 569 7.74 -15.47 -5.23
N GLY A 570 6.89 -16.16 -6.01
CA GLY A 570 6.64 -17.59 -5.87
C GLY A 570 5.98 -18.21 -7.10
N GLU A 571 5.70 -19.51 -7.03
CA GLU A 571 5.04 -20.25 -8.11
C GLU A 571 3.51 -20.30 -7.92
N GLY A 572 2.79 -20.56 -9.02
CA GLY A 572 1.35 -20.73 -9.02
C GLY A 572 0.54 -19.46 -9.34
N SER A 573 -0.79 -19.62 -9.32
CA SER A 573 -1.73 -18.60 -9.80
C SER A 573 -3.13 -18.80 -9.24
N ASN A 574 -3.84 -17.72 -8.96
CA ASN A 574 -5.31 -17.73 -8.94
C ASN A 574 -5.84 -17.48 -10.36
N GLU A 575 -6.89 -18.18 -10.77
CA GLU A 575 -7.41 -18.15 -12.14
C GLU A 575 -8.95 -18.24 -12.16
N LEU A 576 -9.57 -17.37 -12.96
CA LEU A 576 -10.94 -17.51 -13.43
C LEU A 576 -10.88 -17.60 -14.95
N ARG A 577 -11.29 -18.74 -15.50
CA ARG A 577 -11.20 -19.05 -16.94
C ARG A 577 -12.54 -19.52 -17.49
N PHE A 578 -12.82 -19.10 -18.70
CA PHE A 578 -13.98 -19.48 -19.50
C PHE A 578 -13.49 -20.11 -20.80
N SER A 579 -13.99 -21.30 -21.11
CA SER A 579 -13.82 -21.97 -22.41
C SER A 579 -15.16 -21.97 -23.14
N ASP A 580 -15.18 -21.42 -24.36
CA ASP A 580 -16.35 -21.35 -25.23
C ASP A 580 -16.29 -22.38 -26.36
N VAL A 581 -15.46 -23.42 -26.22
CA VAL A 581 -15.39 -24.53 -27.18
C VAL A 581 -16.73 -25.26 -27.21
N ASN A 582 -17.36 -25.32 -28.38
CA ASN A 582 -18.69 -25.91 -28.52
C ASN A 582 -18.72 -27.39 -28.10
N GLY A 583 -19.59 -27.74 -27.15
CA GLY A 583 -19.71 -29.09 -26.61
C GLY A 583 -18.66 -29.43 -25.54
N SER A 584 -17.80 -28.47 -25.18
CA SER A 584 -16.79 -28.60 -24.13
C SER A 584 -16.61 -27.25 -23.41
N GLN A 585 -17.71 -26.52 -23.23
CA GLN A 585 -17.71 -25.27 -22.50
C GLN A 585 -17.35 -25.53 -21.03
N GLU A 586 -16.55 -24.63 -20.45
CA GLU A 586 -16.08 -24.77 -19.07
C GLU A 586 -15.98 -23.41 -18.40
N VAL A 587 -16.41 -23.35 -17.13
CA VAL A 587 -15.99 -22.31 -16.19
C VAL A 587 -15.04 -22.94 -15.19
N PHE A 588 -13.81 -22.46 -15.14
CA PHE A 588 -12.77 -22.95 -14.25
C PHE A 588 -12.41 -21.87 -13.23
N LEU A 589 -12.49 -22.23 -11.95
CA LEU A 589 -12.10 -21.39 -10.83
C LEU A 589 -11.01 -22.09 -10.02
N HIS A 590 -9.85 -21.45 -9.91
CA HIS A 590 -8.70 -21.97 -9.17
C HIS A 590 -8.21 -20.96 -8.14
N ALA A 591 -8.17 -21.38 -6.87
CA ALA A 591 -7.51 -20.68 -5.79
C ALA A 591 -6.18 -21.38 -5.48
N GLN A 592 -5.08 -20.63 -5.51
CA GLN A 592 -3.74 -21.16 -5.24
C GLN A 592 -3.57 -21.63 -3.78
N LYS A 593 -4.38 -21.08 -2.87
CA LYS A 593 -4.34 -21.40 -1.44
C LYS A 593 -5.76 -21.41 -0.85
N ASP A 594 -6.15 -20.31 -0.18
CA ASP A 594 -7.42 -20.23 0.54
C ASP A 594 -8.50 -19.66 -0.39
N MET A 595 -9.69 -20.28 -0.41
CA MET A 595 -10.90 -19.75 -1.04
C MET A 595 -11.92 -19.45 0.05
N ASN A 596 -12.25 -18.17 0.25
CA ASN A 596 -13.23 -17.72 1.22
C ASN A 596 -14.45 -17.15 0.49
N THR A 597 -15.65 -17.59 0.85
CA THR A 597 -16.91 -17.10 0.28
C THR A 597 -17.87 -16.70 1.40
N VAL A 598 -18.40 -15.49 1.33
CA VAL A 598 -19.33 -14.94 2.33
C VAL A 598 -20.56 -14.41 1.62
N ILE A 599 -21.71 -15.05 1.86
CA ILE A 599 -23.01 -14.66 1.33
C ILE A 599 -23.84 -14.07 2.48
N LYS A 600 -24.43 -12.88 2.25
CA LYS A 600 -25.18 -12.15 3.29
C LYS A 600 -26.66 -12.47 3.33
N ASP A 601 -27.20 -13.06 2.27
CA ASP A 601 -28.62 -13.37 2.14
C ASP A 601 -28.82 -14.84 1.70
N ALA A 602 -28.96 -15.09 0.40
CA ALA A 602 -29.20 -16.43 -0.13
C ALA A 602 -28.11 -16.90 -1.11
N GLU A 603 -27.77 -18.19 -1.02
CA GLU A 603 -26.95 -18.92 -2.00
C GLU A 603 -27.79 -20.04 -2.61
N THR A 604 -27.78 -20.19 -3.93
CA THR A 604 -28.48 -21.25 -4.65
C THR A 604 -27.54 -21.91 -5.65
N HIS A 605 -27.59 -23.24 -5.75
CA HIS A 605 -26.75 -24.01 -6.64
C HIS A 605 -27.56 -25.13 -7.31
N THR A 606 -27.54 -25.16 -8.64
CA THR A 606 -28.29 -26.11 -9.46
C THR A 606 -27.36 -26.76 -10.48
N VAL A 607 -27.39 -28.09 -10.55
CA VAL A 607 -26.74 -28.89 -11.60
C VAL A 607 -27.85 -29.61 -12.36
N GLU A 608 -28.10 -29.22 -13.61
CA GLU A 608 -29.23 -29.75 -14.38
C GLU A 608 -28.98 -31.16 -14.91
N ALA A 609 -27.73 -31.47 -15.26
CA ALA A 609 -27.34 -32.75 -15.83
C ALA A 609 -25.91 -33.14 -15.42
N GLY A 610 -25.64 -34.44 -15.45
CA GLY A 610 -24.35 -35.01 -15.07
C GLY A 610 -24.14 -35.17 -13.56
N PRO A 611 -23.02 -35.80 -13.14
CA PRO A 611 -22.71 -35.99 -11.74
C PRO A 611 -22.15 -34.70 -11.10
N ARG A 612 -22.53 -34.44 -9.85
CA ARG A 612 -21.83 -33.46 -8.99
C ARG A 612 -20.85 -34.21 -8.09
N THR A 613 -19.57 -33.98 -8.28
CA THR A 613 -18.51 -34.58 -7.46
C THR A 613 -17.88 -33.53 -6.56
N VAL A 614 -17.76 -33.85 -5.27
CA VAL A 614 -17.04 -33.04 -4.27
C VAL A 614 -15.96 -33.94 -3.66
N SER A 615 -14.73 -33.44 -3.57
CA SER A 615 -13.59 -34.22 -3.07
C SER A 615 -12.72 -33.38 -2.14
N LEU A 616 -12.56 -33.86 -0.90
CA LEU A 616 -11.59 -33.36 0.07
C LEU A 616 -10.46 -34.37 0.20
N LEU A 617 -9.33 -34.12 -0.47
CA LEU A 617 -8.21 -35.07 -0.49
C LEU A 617 -7.46 -35.16 0.84
N LYS A 618 -7.48 -34.07 1.62
CA LYS A 618 -6.80 -33.97 2.92
C LYS A 618 -7.50 -32.94 3.79
N GLY A 619 -7.62 -33.24 5.08
CA GLY A 619 -8.20 -32.34 6.07
C GLY A 619 -9.58 -32.80 6.54
N SER A 620 -10.40 -31.85 6.97
CA SER A 620 -11.74 -32.08 7.51
C SER A 620 -12.77 -31.16 6.86
N GLU A 621 -13.98 -31.67 6.64
CA GLU A 621 -15.14 -30.86 6.27
C GLU A 621 -16.04 -30.65 7.50
N SER A 622 -16.58 -29.45 7.68
CA SER A 622 -17.51 -29.14 8.77
C SER A 622 -18.68 -28.32 8.24
N LYS A 623 -19.90 -28.72 8.61
CA LYS A 623 -21.14 -28.00 8.30
C LYS A 623 -21.82 -27.58 9.60
N ARG A 624 -22.07 -26.28 9.75
CA ARG A 624 -22.68 -25.71 10.95
C ARG A 624 -23.88 -24.85 10.58
N ILE A 625 -25.04 -25.18 11.15
CA ILE A 625 -26.28 -24.41 11.04
C ILE A 625 -26.60 -23.95 12.46
N LEU A 626 -26.44 -22.65 12.73
CA LEU A 626 -26.72 -22.08 14.05
C LEU A 626 -28.23 -21.95 14.29
N GLU A 627 -28.95 -21.57 13.24
CA GLU A 627 -30.40 -21.39 13.21
C GLU A 627 -30.94 -21.92 11.88
N GLY A 628 -32.09 -22.60 11.91
CA GLY A 628 -32.68 -23.25 10.73
C GLY A 628 -32.54 -24.78 10.74
N GLY A 629 -32.93 -25.41 9.63
CA GLY A 629 -32.91 -26.86 9.45
C GLY A 629 -32.05 -27.31 8.27
N MET A 630 -31.77 -28.61 8.20
CA MET A 630 -31.17 -29.28 7.04
C MET A 630 -32.15 -30.32 6.52
N THR A 631 -32.40 -30.31 5.22
CA THR A 631 -33.24 -31.29 4.55
C THR A 631 -32.49 -31.82 3.33
N GLU A 632 -32.53 -33.14 3.15
CA GLU A 632 -31.94 -33.81 2.00
C GLU A 632 -32.99 -34.77 1.44
N THR A 633 -33.22 -34.72 0.12
CA THR A 633 -34.13 -35.61 -0.58
C THR A 633 -33.35 -36.33 -1.68
N ILE A 634 -33.28 -37.65 -1.60
CA ILE A 634 -32.51 -38.50 -2.52
C ILE A 634 -33.48 -39.50 -3.14
N ALA A 635 -33.59 -39.51 -4.47
CA ALA A 635 -34.57 -40.32 -5.18
C ALA A 635 -34.22 -41.81 -5.23
N LEU A 636 -32.93 -42.14 -5.24
CA LEU A 636 -32.41 -43.50 -5.31
C LEU A 636 -31.71 -43.84 -3.99
N THR A 637 -30.38 -43.91 -4.00
CA THR A 637 -29.60 -44.41 -2.86
C THR A 637 -28.89 -43.29 -2.13
N ARG A 638 -28.93 -43.33 -0.79
CA ARG A 638 -28.04 -42.55 0.09
C ARG A 638 -27.14 -43.52 0.86
N ASP A 639 -25.86 -43.56 0.49
CA ASP A 639 -24.84 -44.36 1.18
C ASP A 639 -23.96 -43.48 2.08
N THR A 640 -23.52 -44.04 3.20
CA THR A 640 -22.53 -43.40 4.09
C THR A 640 -21.57 -44.45 4.62
N SER A 641 -20.28 -44.22 4.42
CA SER A 641 -19.21 -45.12 4.87
C SER A 641 -18.16 -44.34 5.64
N ALA A 642 -17.91 -44.74 6.88
CA ALA A 642 -16.86 -44.19 7.73
C ALA A 642 -16.46 -45.24 8.77
N ASN A 643 -15.25 -45.13 9.32
CA ASN A 643 -14.82 -45.99 10.42
C ASN A 643 -15.73 -45.83 11.65
N VAL A 644 -16.25 -44.62 11.87
CA VAL A 644 -17.19 -44.29 12.95
C VAL A 644 -18.25 -43.33 12.42
N ILE A 645 -19.53 -43.68 12.63
CA ILE A 645 -20.67 -42.81 12.36
C ILE A 645 -21.36 -42.51 13.70
N ASN A 646 -21.30 -41.25 14.14
CA ASN A 646 -21.93 -40.81 15.38
C ASN A 646 -23.17 -39.97 15.08
N THR A 647 -24.34 -40.47 15.46
CA THR A 647 -25.60 -39.72 15.38
C THR A 647 -26.10 -39.41 16.78
N LYS A 648 -26.33 -38.13 17.08
CA LYS A 648 -26.85 -37.66 18.36
C LYS A 648 -28.01 -36.71 18.13
N ALA A 649 -29.13 -36.97 18.78
CA ALA A 649 -30.18 -35.98 18.96
C ALA A 649 -30.10 -35.49 20.40
N ILE A 650 -29.98 -34.18 20.56
CA ILE A 650 -29.84 -33.53 21.86
C ILE A 650 -31.08 -32.69 22.14
N ALA A 651 -31.53 -32.68 23.39
CA ALA A 651 -32.52 -31.70 23.81
C ALA A 651 -31.89 -30.31 23.78
N SER A 652 -32.61 -29.34 23.21
CA SER A 652 -32.16 -27.94 23.13
C SER A 652 -33.34 -27.00 23.35
N LYS A 653 -33.15 -25.68 23.16
CA LYS A 653 -34.26 -24.71 23.18
C LYS A 653 -35.38 -25.05 22.19
N ALA A 654 -35.10 -25.84 21.15
CA ALA A 654 -36.09 -26.28 20.17
C ALA A 654 -36.94 -27.50 20.63
N GLY A 655 -36.67 -28.07 21.81
CA GLY A 655 -37.40 -29.23 22.34
C GLY A 655 -36.51 -30.46 22.59
N PRO A 656 -37.12 -31.62 22.93
CA PRO A 656 -36.39 -32.85 23.17
C PRO A 656 -35.68 -33.35 21.90
N GLY A 657 -34.51 -33.94 22.04
CA GLY A 657 -33.81 -34.58 20.93
C GLY A 657 -34.49 -35.90 20.56
N MET A 658 -34.84 -36.10 19.29
CA MET A 658 -35.38 -37.35 18.76
C MET A 658 -34.58 -37.81 17.53
N GLN A 659 -34.20 -39.10 17.51
CA GLN A 659 -33.74 -39.79 16.30
C GLN A 659 -34.83 -40.77 15.86
N SER A 660 -35.30 -40.65 14.62
CA SER A 660 -36.36 -41.51 14.06
C SER A 660 -35.84 -42.22 12.82
N HIS A 661 -36.08 -43.53 12.73
CA HIS A 661 -35.86 -44.32 11.52
C HIS A 661 -37.21 -44.92 11.12
N GLN A 662 -37.66 -44.62 9.91
CA GLN A 662 -38.93 -45.09 9.35
C GLN A 662 -38.67 -45.61 7.94
N ALA A 663 -39.20 -46.79 7.63
CA ALA A 663 -39.12 -47.40 6.31
C ALA A 663 -40.46 -48.09 6.00
N SER A 664 -40.87 -48.11 4.72
CA SER A 664 -42.07 -48.83 4.29
C SER A 664 -41.85 -50.34 4.22
N ASP A 665 -40.64 -50.77 3.83
CA ASP A 665 -40.37 -52.17 3.49
C ASP A 665 -39.60 -52.88 4.61
N GLY A 666 -38.60 -52.22 5.20
CA GLY A 666 -37.90 -52.74 6.36
C GLY A 666 -36.68 -51.92 6.80
N ILE A 667 -36.19 -52.23 8.01
CA ILE A 667 -34.99 -51.67 8.62
C ILE A 667 -34.10 -52.83 9.04
N GLU A 668 -32.83 -52.83 8.66
CA GLU A 668 -31.83 -53.81 9.11
C GLU A 668 -30.67 -53.11 9.84
N HIS A 669 -30.31 -53.64 11.01
CA HIS A 669 -29.08 -53.30 11.71
C HIS A 669 -28.20 -54.55 11.81
N ARG A 670 -26.96 -54.48 11.31
CA ARG A 670 -26.06 -55.63 11.17
C ARG A 670 -24.69 -55.36 11.78
N VAL A 671 -24.19 -56.33 12.54
CA VAL A 671 -22.82 -56.40 13.04
C VAL A 671 -22.32 -57.85 12.87
N GLY A 672 -21.62 -58.12 11.76
CA GLY A 672 -21.23 -59.50 11.42
C GLY A 672 -22.44 -60.44 11.32
N GLU A 673 -22.43 -61.52 12.10
CA GLU A 673 -23.52 -62.50 12.20
C GLU A 673 -24.71 -62.03 13.05
N SER A 674 -24.57 -60.92 13.80
CA SER A 674 -25.67 -60.32 14.56
C SER A 674 -26.51 -59.43 13.66
N VAL A 675 -27.80 -59.73 13.52
CA VAL A 675 -28.72 -58.99 12.65
C VAL A 675 -30.02 -58.73 13.39
N VAL A 676 -30.49 -57.48 13.34
CA VAL A 676 -31.84 -57.09 13.73
C VAL A 676 -32.55 -56.61 12.48
N THR A 677 -33.64 -57.27 12.11
CA THR A 677 -34.46 -56.90 10.95
C THR A 677 -35.88 -56.58 11.41
N MET A 678 -36.38 -55.42 11.04
CA MET A 678 -37.77 -55.00 11.23
C MET A 678 -38.44 -54.88 9.87
N THR A 679 -39.62 -55.47 9.73
CA THR A 679 -40.48 -55.41 8.55
C THR A 679 -41.90 -55.06 9.01
N PRO A 680 -42.83 -54.67 8.13
CA PRO A 680 -44.23 -54.42 8.51
C PRO A 680 -44.87 -55.58 9.29
N ASP A 681 -44.47 -56.82 9.01
CA ASP A 681 -45.10 -58.02 9.55
C ASP A 681 -44.32 -58.67 10.71
N SER A 682 -43.04 -58.29 10.93
CA SER A 682 -42.19 -58.97 11.92
C SER A 682 -40.97 -58.20 12.42
N ILE A 683 -40.50 -58.58 13.60
CA ILE A 683 -39.19 -58.22 14.15
C ILE A 683 -38.38 -59.50 14.33
N LYS A 684 -37.21 -59.58 13.71
CA LYS A 684 -36.29 -60.72 13.79
C LYS A 684 -34.95 -60.29 14.38
N LEU A 685 -34.47 -61.00 15.40
CA LEU A 685 -33.11 -60.88 15.93
C LEU A 685 -32.39 -62.19 15.66
N SER A 686 -31.21 -62.17 15.06
CA SER A 686 -30.39 -63.37 14.84
C SER A 686 -28.94 -63.15 15.23
N HIS A 687 -28.28 -64.20 15.73
CA HIS A 687 -26.85 -64.27 15.96
C HIS A 687 -26.35 -65.69 15.64
N GLY A 688 -25.72 -65.86 14.47
CA GLY A 688 -25.36 -67.19 13.96
C GLY A 688 -26.59 -68.10 13.84
N PRO A 689 -26.61 -69.30 14.46
CA PRO A 689 -27.76 -70.21 14.39
C PRO A 689 -28.94 -69.80 15.29
N SER A 690 -28.76 -68.86 16.22
CA SER A 690 -29.80 -68.48 17.17
C SER A 690 -30.67 -67.36 16.63
N THR A 691 -32.00 -67.48 16.75
CA THR A 691 -32.99 -66.55 16.20
C THR A 691 -34.15 -66.32 17.16
N ILE A 692 -34.61 -65.06 17.26
CA ILE A 692 -35.87 -64.64 17.88
C ILE A 692 -36.71 -63.99 16.78
N LEU A 693 -37.91 -64.51 16.51
CA LEU A 693 -38.86 -63.93 15.56
C LEU A 693 -40.15 -63.55 16.28
N ILE A 694 -40.56 -62.29 16.16
CA ILE A 694 -41.82 -61.75 16.67
C ILE A 694 -42.69 -61.38 15.47
N ASN A 695 -43.88 -61.92 15.37
CA ASN A 695 -44.87 -61.57 14.34
C ASN A 695 -46.30 -61.69 14.90
N ALA A 696 -47.32 -61.50 14.04
CA ALA A 696 -48.72 -61.57 14.44
C ALA A 696 -49.14 -62.94 15.03
N ASN A 697 -48.40 -64.01 14.76
CA ASN A 697 -48.69 -65.37 15.24
C ASN A 697 -48.01 -65.69 16.59
N GLY A 698 -47.04 -64.88 17.04
CA GLY A 698 -46.37 -65.07 18.34
C GLY A 698 -44.87 -64.78 18.34
N ILE A 699 -44.18 -65.31 19.36
CA ILE A 699 -42.71 -65.23 19.54
C ILE A 699 -42.10 -66.63 19.34
N TYR A 700 -41.20 -66.76 18.37
CA TYR A 700 -40.47 -67.98 18.07
C TYR A 700 -39.00 -67.84 18.51
N LEU A 701 -38.50 -68.81 19.26
CA LEU A 701 -37.11 -68.90 19.70
C LEU A 701 -36.50 -70.15 19.09
N ASP A 702 -35.43 -70.00 18.32
CA ASP A 702 -34.70 -71.11 17.68
C ASP A 702 -33.20 -70.96 17.97
N GLY A 703 -32.52 -72.04 18.34
CA GLY A 703 -31.10 -72.01 18.66
C GLY A 703 -30.62 -73.26 19.40
N PRO A 704 -29.29 -73.49 19.48
CA PRO A 704 -28.73 -74.71 20.04
C PRO A 704 -29.10 -74.97 21.52
N VAL A 705 -29.27 -73.90 22.31
CA VAL A 705 -29.71 -73.94 23.71
C VAL A 705 -30.62 -72.73 23.99
N ILE A 706 -31.81 -72.97 24.54
CA ILE A 706 -32.78 -71.94 24.90
C ILE A 706 -32.98 -71.95 26.43
N HIS A 707 -32.45 -70.96 27.13
CA HIS A 707 -32.70 -70.76 28.57
C HIS A 707 -33.85 -69.76 28.76
N LEU A 708 -34.95 -70.22 29.36
CA LEU A 708 -36.08 -69.38 29.76
C LEU A 708 -36.16 -69.40 31.30
N ASN A 709 -35.97 -68.24 31.94
CA ASN A 709 -36.23 -68.03 33.37
C ASN A 709 -35.46 -68.95 34.38
N GLN A 710 -34.20 -69.30 34.13
CA GLN A 710 -33.38 -70.13 35.06
C GLN A 710 -32.28 -69.35 35.80
N GLY A 711 -32.67 -68.38 36.63
CA GLY A 711 -31.80 -67.79 37.65
C GLY A 711 -32.25 -68.22 39.05
N SER A 712 -31.44 -69.00 39.76
CA SER A 712 -31.66 -69.30 41.19
C SER A 712 -31.51 -68.01 42.00
N VAL A 713 -32.59 -67.58 42.67
CA VAL A 713 -32.59 -66.40 43.54
C VAL A 713 -31.85 -66.75 44.83
N GLN A 714 -30.55 -66.45 44.89
CA GLN A 714 -29.85 -66.22 46.15
C GLN A 714 -30.28 -64.84 46.65
N THR A 715 -30.63 -64.70 47.92
CA THR A 715 -30.88 -63.34 48.46
C THR A 715 -29.56 -62.56 48.44
N PRO A 716 -29.58 -61.24 48.23
CA PRO A 716 -28.37 -60.41 48.25
C PRO A 716 -27.49 -60.65 49.50
N GLU A 717 -28.11 -60.93 50.65
CA GLU A 717 -27.43 -61.21 51.92
C GLU A 717 -26.67 -62.53 51.91
N GLN A 718 -27.22 -63.59 51.31
CA GLN A 718 -26.56 -64.88 51.19
C GLN A 718 -25.38 -64.82 50.21
N ALA A 719 -25.53 -64.10 49.10
CA ALA A 719 -24.45 -63.88 48.15
C ALA A 719 -23.29 -63.08 48.76
N LEU A 720 -23.61 -62.01 49.51
CA LEU A 720 -22.60 -61.21 50.19
C LEU A 720 -21.91 -61.96 51.33
N ALA A 721 -22.64 -62.78 52.11
CA ALA A 721 -22.06 -63.58 53.18
C ALA A 721 -21.03 -64.60 52.67
N LEU A 722 -21.32 -65.27 51.54
CA LEU A 722 -20.35 -66.18 50.89
C LEU A 722 -19.13 -65.44 50.34
N GLN A 723 -19.33 -64.30 49.68
CA GLN A 723 -18.23 -63.48 49.17
C GLN A 723 -17.36 -62.94 50.30
N TRP A 724 -17.96 -62.45 51.38
CA TRP A 724 -17.25 -61.92 52.53
C TRP A 724 -16.47 -63.01 53.27
N ALA A 725 -17.07 -64.18 53.50
CA ALA A 725 -16.37 -65.30 54.12
C ALA A 725 -15.17 -65.78 53.29
N ALA A 726 -15.29 -65.83 51.96
CA ALA A 726 -14.19 -66.18 51.07
C ALA A 726 -13.05 -65.16 51.14
N ALA A 727 -13.37 -63.86 51.11
CA ALA A 727 -12.38 -62.79 51.21
C ALA A 727 -11.66 -62.78 52.57
N GLN A 728 -12.40 -62.99 53.67
CA GLN A 728 -11.83 -63.05 55.02
C GLN A 728 -10.92 -64.27 55.21
N ALA A 729 -11.28 -65.43 54.66
CA ALA A 729 -10.42 -66.62 54.70
C ALA A 729 -9.08 -66.38 53.99
N MET A 730 -9.13 -65.70 52.84
CA MET A 730 -7.95 -65.35 52.06
C MET A 730 -7.05 -64.32 52.77
N ILE A 731 -7.66 -63.30 53.40
CA ILE A 731 -6.94 -62.33 54.25
C ILE A 731 -6.26 -63.03 55.43
N ALA A 732 -6.99 -63.90 56.14
CA ALA A 732 -6.46 -64.62 57.29
C ALA A 732 -5.25 -65.49 56.91
N GLN A 733 -5.32 -66.17 55.77
CA GLN A 733 -4.21 -66.93 55.21
C GLN A 733 -3.00 -66.03 54.92
N GLY A 734 -3.22 -64.86 54.30
CA GLY A 734 -2.17 -63.91 53.98
C GLY A 734 -1.51 -63.27 55.21
N LEU A 735 -2.29 -62.94 56.24
CA LEU A 735 -1.78 -62.37 57.50
C LEU A 735 -0.95 -63.38 58.31
N ALA A 736 -1.23 -64.68 58.18
CA ALA A 736 -0.46 -65.75 58.80
C ALA A 736 0.85 -66.08 58.05
N SER A 737 1.06 -65.52 56.86
CA SER A 737 2.28 -65.75 56.07
C SER A 737 3.53 -65.21 56.77
N SER A 738 4.66 -65.93 56.65
CA SER A 738 5.96 -65.44 57.14
C SER A 738 6.53 -64.30 56.28
N ASP A 739 6.10 -64.20 55.02
CA ASP A 739 6.53 -63.16 54.08
C ASP A 739 5.90 -61.80 54.46
N PRO A 740 6.73 -60.77 54.77
CA PRO A 740 6.25 -59.42 55.02
C PRO A 740 5.42 -58.83 53.87
N ALA A 741 5.73 -59.16 52.61
CA ALA A 741 5.00 -58.63 51.46
C ALA A 741 3.59 -59.24 51.34
N THR A 742 3.45 -60.54 51.56
CA THR A 742 2.16 -61.23 51.64
C THR A 742 1.30 -60.70 52.80
N ARG A 743 1.91 -60.47 53.98
CA ARG A 743 1.20 -59.85 55.12
C ARG A 743 0.76 -58.42 54.83
N ALA A 744 1.59 -57.65 54.12
CA ALA A 744 1.25 -56.30 53.70
C ALA A 744 0.11 -56.31 52.66
N ALA A 745 0.14 -57.22 51.68
CA ALA A 745 -0.94 -57.39 50.71
C ALA A 745 -2.26 -57.81 51.37
N ALA A 746 -2.20 -58.70 52.37
CA ALA A 746 -3.37 -59.11 53.14
C ALA A 746 -3.95 -57.98 53.99
N SER A 747 -3.09 -57.20 54.65
CA SER A 747 -3.48 -56.01 55.40
C SER A 747 -4.12 -54.96 54.48
N LYS A 748 -3.57 -54.78 53.27
CA LYS A 748 -4.07 -53.83 52.28
C LYS A 748 -5.43 -54.24 51.73
N LEU A 749 -5.63 -55.52 51.40
CA LEU A 749 -6.93 -56.04 50.99
C LEU A 749 -7.99 -55.87 52.11
N ALA A 750 -7.63 -56.17 53.36
CA ALA A 750 -8.53 -55.96 54.50
C ALA A 750 -8.94 -54.48 54.65
N GLN A 751 -8.01 -53.55 54.44
CA GLN A 751 -8.27 -52.11 54.47
C GLN A 751 -9.18 -51.66 53.33
N SER A 752 -8.91 -52.11 52.09
CA SER A 752 -9.71 -51.73 50.92
C SER A 752 -11.13 -52.33 50.96
N LEU A 753 -11.31 -53.57 51.44
CA LEU A 753 -12.64 -54.18 51.62
C LEU A 753 -13.46 -53.46 52.70
N LYS A 754 -12.81 -53.11 53.83
CA LYS A 754 -13.45 -52.28 54.86
C LYS A 754 -13.85 -50.91 54.31
N ALA A 755 -12.96 -50.25 53.58
CA ALA A 755 -13.23 -48.96 52.96
C ALA A 755 -14.39 -49.03 51.95
N GLN A 756 -14.46 -50.08 51.13
CA GLN A 756 -15.56 -50.29 50.20
C GLN A 756 -16.92 -50.38 50.91
N GLN A 757 -17.00 -51.06 52.06
CA GLN A 757 -18.26 -51.13 52.82
C GLN A 757 -18.60 -49.79 53.48
N LEU A 758 -17.62 -49.09 54.06
CA LEU A 758 -17.86 -47.77 54.64
C LEU A 758 -18.19 -46.70 53.59
N ALA A 759 -17.74 -46.84 52.34
CA ALA A 759 -18.13 -46.00 51.21
C ALA A 759 -19.62 -46.18 50.87
N LYS A 760 -20.13 -47.42 50.88
CA LYS A 760 -21.57 -47.67 50.69
C LYS A 760 -22.42 -46.99 51.76
N LEU A 761 -21.94 -46.94 53.02
CA LEU A 761 -22.63 -46.21 54.10
C LEU A 761 -22.55 -44.68 53.91
N ALA A 762 -21.41 -44.16 53.44
CA ALA A 762 -21.20 -42.75 53.14
C ALA A 762 -22.02 -42.27 51.93
N ASP A 763 -22.37 -43.15 51.01
CA ASP A 763 -23.32 -42.87 49.91
C ASP A 763 -24.77 -42.95 50.42
N HIS A 764 -25.12 -44.02 51.14
CA HIS A 764 -26.49 -44.25 51.62
C HIS A 764 -27.01 -43.13 52.56
N VAL A 765 -26.16 -42.48 53.34
CA VAL A 765 -26.61 -41.38 54.23
C VAL A 765 -27.21 -40.18 53.48
N TYR A 766 -26.95 -40.04 52.17
CA TYR A 766 -27.63 -39.06 51.31
C TYR A 766 -29.08 -39.45 50.96
N HIS A 767 -29.40 -40.74 51.06
CA HIS A 767 -30.65 -41.37 50.66
C HIS A 767 -31.25 -42.21 51.80
N PRO A 768 -31.55 -41.62 52.98
CA PRO A 768 -31.90 -42.37 54.18
C PRO A 768 -33.24 -43.14 54.11
N ASN A 769 -34.02 -42.91 53.04
CA ASN A 769 -35.29 -43.61 52.79
C ASN A 769 -35.11 -44.88 51.95
N ASP A 770 -33.94 -45.07 51.36
CA ASP A 770 -33.62 -46.30 50.64
C ASP A 770 -33.34 -47.43 51.65
N PRO A 771 -33.47 -48.71 51.24
CA PRO A 771 -33.04 -49.82 52.08
C PRO A 771 -31.53 -49.70 52.41
N PRO A 772 -31.11 -49.95 53.67
CA PRO A 772 -29.70 -49.96 54.02
C PRO A 772 -28.89 -50.90 53.12
N PRO A 773 -27.59 -50.60 52.87
CA PRO A 773 -26.75 -51.48 52.08
C PRO A 773 -26.76 -52.91 52.62
N THR A 774 -26.81 -53.90 51.73
CA THR A 774 -26.85 -55.32 52.07
C THR A 774 -25.79 -55.66 53.13
N GLY A 775 -26.21 -56.36 54.21
CA GLY A 775 -25.37 -56.68 55.37
C GLY A 775 -25.36 -55.63 56.49
N TRP A 776 -26.02 -54.49 56.32
CA TRP A 776 -26.10 -53.43 57.33
C TRP A 776 -27.54 -53.15 57.77
N LYS A 777 -27.70 -52.76 59.04
CA LYS A 777 -28.97 -52.30 59.59
C LYS A 777 -28.83 -50.87 60.09
N ALA A 778 -29.65 -49.96 59.59
CA ALA A 778 -29.74 -48.60 60.14
C ALA A 778 -30.41 -48.62 61.53
N ILE A 779 -29.71 -48.14 62.56
CA ILE A 779 -30.16 -48.12 63.95
C ILE A 779 -30.25 -46.72 64.55
N GLY A 780 -29.94 -45.65 63.80
CA GLY A 780 -29.92 -44.29 64.35
C GLY A 780 -31.28 -43.69 64.75
N ASN A 781 -32.39 -44.36 64.41
CA ASN A 781 -33.73 -43.99 64.88
C ASN A 781 -34.18 -44.83 66.10
N ASP A 782 -33.37 -45.78 66.56
CA ASP A 782 -33.66 -46.66 67.69
C ASP A 782 -32.98 -46.12 68.98
N PRO A 783 -33.73 -45.48 69.90
CA PRO A 783 -33.14 -44.87 71.10
C PRO A 783 -32.48 -45.88 72.04
N GLU A 784 -32.96 -47.14 72.06
CA GLU A 784 -32.39 -48.19 72.92
C GLU A 784 -31.08 -48.71 72.33
N ALA A 785 -31.00 -48.87 71.00
CA ALA A 785 -29.76 -49.26 70.33
C ALA A 785 -28.66 -48.21 70.47
N LEU A 786 -29.00 -46.92 70.47
CA LEU A 786 -28.03 -45.82 70.57
C LEU A 786 -27.47 -45.59 71.99
N LYS A 787 -28.19 -46.03 73.03
CA LYS A 787 -27.79 -45.85 74.44
C LYS A 787 -26.41 -46.43 74.74
N ALA A 788 -26.06 -47.55 74.09
CA ALA A 788 -24.75 -48.20 74.23
C ALA A 788 -23.57 -47.32 73.75
N TYR A 789 -23.86 -46.28 72.97
CA TYR A 789 -22.88 -45.36 72.38
C TYR A 789 -22.95 -43.95 72.98
N GLY A 790 -23.79 -43.75 74.00
CA GLY A 790 -24.02 -42.43 74.59
C GLY A 790 -24.83 -41.48 73.71
N LEU A 791 -25.44 -41.96 72.62
CA LEU A 791 -26.11 -41.14 71.62
C LEU A 791 -27.64 -41.24 71.73
N LYS A 792 -28.33 -40.25 71.17
CA LYS A 792 -29.78 -40.23 70.97
C LYS A 792 -30.10 -39.93 69.49
N PRO A 793 -31.29 -40.29 68.97
CA PRO A 793 -31.65 -39.98 67.59
C PRO A 793 -31.53 -38.49 67.24
N SER A 794 -31.82 -37.60 68.20
CA SER A 794 -31.69 -36.15 68.06
C SER A 794 -30.25 -35.65 67.93
N ASP A 795 -29.25 -36.50 68.18
CA ASP A 795 -27.83 -36.15 67.99
C ASP A 795 -27.41 -36.38 66.54
N LEU A 796 -28.01 -37.38 65.88
CA LEU A 796 -27.73 -37.75 64.50
C LEU A 796 -28.53 -36.94 63.49
N GLN A 797 -29.69 -36.38 63.86
CA GLN A 797 -30.46 -35.46 63.00
C GLN A 797 -30.92 -34.24 63.79
N LYS A 798 -30.74 -33.05 63.23
CA LYS A 798 -31.15 -31.78 63.86
C LYS A 798 -32.36 -31.18 63.14
N PRO A 799 -33.53 -31.04 63.80
CA PRO A 799 -34.71 -30.42 63.17
C PRO A 799 -34.41 -28.99 62.71
N GLY A 800 -34.76 -28.67 61.46
CA GLY A 800 -34.55 -27.33 60.88
C GLY A 800 -33.13 -27.07 60.34
N SER A 801 -32.27 -28.08 60.29
CA SER A 801 -30.94 -28.02 59.67
C SER A 801 -30.75 -29.19 58.69
N ASN A 802 -29.90 -29.01 57.67
CA ASN A 802 -29.48 -30.10 56.79
C ASN A 802 -28.39 -31.01 57.38
N PHE A 803 -27.98 -30.79 58.64
CA PHE A 803 -27.09 -31.71 59.35
C PHE A 803 -27.74 -33.10 59.47
N GLY A 804 -27.04 -34.11 58.98
CA GLY A 804 -27.49 -35.50 59.07
C GLY A 804 -26.33 -36.46 59.29
N ALA A 805 -26.54 -37.42 60.17
CA ALA A 805 -25.73 -38.61 60.37
C ALA A 805 -26.65 -39.82 60.53
N GLN A 806 -26.11 -41.01 60.30
CA GLN A 806 -26.81 -42.27 60.49
C GLN A 806 -25.88 -43.30 61.10
N MET A 807 -26.37 -44.05 62.09
CA MET A 807 -25.64 -45.16 62.68
C MET A 807 -26.11 -46.48 62.08
N TYR A 808 -25.15 -47.34 61.72
CA TYR A 808 -25.38 -48.65 61.14
C TYR A 808 -24.76 -49.74 62.01
N ALA A 809 -25.51 -50.81 62.24
CA ALA A 809 -25.00 -52.04 62.84
C ALA A 809 -24.70 -53.08 61.73
N PRO A 810 -23.53 -53.72 61.74
CA PRO A 810 -23.25 -54.82 60.82
C PRO A 810 -24.08 -56.04 61.20
N ASP A 811 -24.58 -56.78 60.21
CA ASP A 811 -25.23 -58.08 60.42
C ASP A 811 -24.16 -59.15 60.67
N PRO A 812 -24.12 -59.79 61.86
CA PRO A 812 -23.17 -60.85 62.15
C PRO A 812 -23.28 -62.05 61.20
N ALA A 813 -24.46 -62.29 60.60
CA ALA A 813 -24.66 -63.36 59.64
C ALA A 813 -23.93 -63.11 58.29
N VAL A 814 -23.58 -61.86 58.00
CA VAL A 814 -22.86 -61.46 56.77
C VAL A 814 -21.40 -61.17 57.05
N PHE A 815 -21.11 -60.39 58.09
CA PHE A 815 -19.75 -59.88 58.34
C PHE A 815 -19.00 -60.60 59.48
N GLY A 816 -19.64 -61.48 60.24
CA GLY A 816 -19.08 -62.02 61.49
C GLY A 816 -18.67 -60.87 62.43
N ASP A 817 -17.51 -61.01 63.08
CA ASP A 817 -16.96 -60.00 64.01
C ASP A 817 -15.99 -59.01 63.33
N THR A 818 -15.93 -59.00 61.99
CA THR A 818 -14.88 -58.27 61.24
C THR A 818 -15.20 -56.81 60.94
N MET A 819 -16.49 -56.42 61.03
CA MET A 819 -16.94 -55.04 60.88
C MET A 819 -17.49 -54.52 62.21
N LYS A 820 -17.26 -53.23 62.47
CA LYS A 820 -17.81 -52.53 63.64
C LYS A 820 -19.09 -51.78 63.26
N PRO A 821 -19.96 -51.47 64.24
CA PRO A 821 -20.95 -50.42 64.08
C PRO A 821 -20.30 -49.14 63.56
N ALA A 822 -20.97 -48.45 62.63
CA ALA A 822 -20.41 -47.29 61.96
C ALA A 822 -21.37 -46.11 61.95
N ILE A 823 -20.85 -44.89 62.13
CA ILE A 823 -21.61 -43.65 61.95
C ILE A 823 -21.16 -43.00 60.65
N ALA A 824 -22.09 -42.83 59.71
CA ALA A 824 -21.87 -42.09 58.48
C ALA A 824 -22.42 -40.67 58.60
N PHE A 825 -21.61 -39.67 58.26
CA PHE A 825 -22.03 -38.27 58.20
C PHE A 825 -22.38 -37.87 56.78
N LYS A 826 -23.51 -37.17 56.64
CA LYS A 826 -24.00 -36.64 55.37
C LYS A 826 -23.17 -35.45 54.93
N GLY A 827 -22.76 -35.45 53.67
CA GLY A 827 -22.05 -34.31 53.06
C GLY A 827 -22.97 -33.39 52.26
N THR A 828 -22.37 -32.54 51.43
CA THR A 828 -23.05 -31.47 50.69
C THR A 828 -24.05 -32.00 49.65
N GLN A 829 -25.31 -31.52 49.69
CA GLN A 829 -26.34 -31.84 48.68
C GLN A 829 -26.58 -30.72 47.66
N GLN A 830 -26.38 -29.46 48.05
CA GLN A 830 -26.51 -28.30 47.17
C GLN A 830 -25.19 -27.54 47.12
N LEU A 831 -24.69 -27.27 45.91
CA LEU A 831 -23.42 -26.57 45.68
C LEU A 831 -23.40 -25.14 46.27
N PHE A 832 -24.55 -24.54 46.56
CA PHE A 832 -24.69 -23.24 47.23
C PHE A 832 -25.81 -23.31 48.28
N GLY A 833 -25.49 -23.09 49.56
CA GLY A 833 -26.43 -23.22 50.68
C GLY A 833 -25.76 -23.46 52.04
N GLU A 834 -26.55 -23.91 53.01
CA GLU A 834 -26.16 -24.11 54.43
C GLU A 834 -24.92 -25.00 54.61
N ASP A 835 -24.78 -26.05 53.79
CA ASP A 835 -23.65 -26.99 53.82
C ASP A 835 -22.31 -26.32 53.47
N MET A 836 -22.28 -25.47 52.45
CA MET A 836 -21.06 -24.76 52.04
C MET A 836 -20.68 -23.70 53.09
N SER A 837 -21.67 -22.97 53.62
CA SER A 837 -21.40 -21.97 54.67
C SER A 837 -20.79 -22.58 55.92
N ASN A 838 -21.18 -23.80 56.30
CA ASN A 838 -20.60 -24.50 57.45
C ASN A 838 -19.15 -24.91 57.18
N ASN A 839 -18.85 -25.40 55.96
CA ASN A 839 -17.50 -25.79 55.56
C ASN A 839 -16.55 -24.58 55.49
N LEU A 840 -17.03 -23.45 54.95
CA LEU A 840 -16.25 -22.21 54.86
C LEU A 840 -16.04 -21.57 56.23
N ALA A 841 -17.07 -21.51 57.08
CA ALA A 841 -16.96 -20.96 58.43
C ALA A 841 -15.92 -21.74 59.26
N GLN A 842 -16.01 -23.07 59.27
CA GLN A 842 -15.03 -23.91 59.96
C GLN A 842 -13.62 -23.77 59.38
N GLY A 843 -13.47 -23.66 58.04
CA GLY A 843 -12.17 -23.47 57.40
C GLY A 843 -11.47 -22.14 57.72
N LEU A 844 -12.23 -21.14 58.17
CA LEU A 844 -11.73 -19.83 58.62
C LEU A 844 -11.59 -19.73 60.16
N GLY A 845 -11.91 -20.80 60.90
CA GLY A 845 -11.92 -20.82 62.37
C GLY A 845 -13.16 -20.21 63.02
N ASP A 846 -14.21 -19.91 62.25
CA ASP A 846 -15.49 -19.38 62.74
C ASP A 846 -16.42 -20.50 63.25
N ASP A 847 -17.50 -20.12 63.94
CA ASP A 847 -18.50 -21.07 64.47
C ASP A 847 -19.25 -21.80 63.34
N SER A 848 -19.25 -23.14 63.39
CA SER A 848 -19.98 -24.02 62.50
C SER A 848 -20.85 -24.99 63.32
N PRO A 849 -22.17 -24.84 63.26
CA PRO A 849 -23.11 -25.75 63.90
C PRO A 849 -22.90 -27.23 63.53
N TYR A 850 -22.45 -27.54 62.30
CA TYR A 850 -22.31 -28.93 61.85
C TYR A 850 -21.10 -29.59 62.50
N TYR A 851 -19.97 -28.90 62.50
CA TYR A 851 -18.75 -29.39 63.15
C TYR A 851 -18.89 -29.41 64.68
N ARG A 852 -19.63 -28.47 65.28
CA ARG A 852 -20.02 -28.53 66.70
C ARG A 852 -20.79 -29.81 67.04
N ASN A 853 -21.78 -30.18 66.22
CA ASN A 853 -22.55 -31.41 66.42
C ASN A 853 -21.69 -32.66 66.24
N ALA A 854 -20.81 -32.68 65.23
CA ALA A 854 -19.88 -33.79 65.01
C ALA A 854 -18.88 -33.97 66.17
N VAL A 855 -18.30 -32.88 66.68
CA VAL A 855 -17.43 -32.92 67.87
C VAL A 855 -18.21 -33.36 69.11
N THR A 856 -19.48 -32.97 69.25
CA THR A 856 -20.35 -33.42 70.34
C THR A 856 -20.58 -34.94 70.28
N ILE A 857 -20.95 -35.48 69.12
CA ILE A 857 -21.06 -36.94 68.90
C ILE A 857 -19.75 -37.65 69.26
N GLY A 858 -18.60 -37.09 68.86
CA GLY A 858 -17.30 -37.64 69.22
C GLY A 858 -17.05 -37.65 70.73
N LYS A 859 -17.36 -36.56 71.42
CA LYS A 859 -17.25 -36.48 72.88
C LYS A 859 -18.17 -37.46 73.59
N ASP A 860 -19.39 -37.64 73.10
CA ASP A 860 -20.35 -38.57 73.69
C ASP A 860 -19.92 -40.04 73.51
N LEU A 861 -19.31 -40.37 72.36
CA LEU A 861 -18.65 -41.67 72.14
C LEU A 861 -17.45 -41.88 73.06
N GLN A 862 -16.67 -40.82 73.32
CA GLN A 862 -15.56 -40.88 74.26
C GLN A 862 -16.03 -41.08 75.70
N ALA A 863 -17.04 -40.30 76.12
CA ALA A 863 -17.58 -40.30 77.47
C ALA A 863 -18.34 -41.61 77.79
N SER A 864 -18.99 -42.22 76.80
CA SER A 864 -19.64 -43.53 76.94
C SER A 864 -18.65 -44.71 76.94
N GLY A 865 -17.37 -44.47 76.58
CA GLY A 865 -16.36 -45.51 76.40
C GLY A 865 -16.50 -46.28 75.08
N ALA A 866 -17.43 -45.89 74.20
CA ALA A 866 -17.75 -46.61 72.98
C ALA A 866 -16.83 -46.27 71.78
N ALA A 867 -15.99 -45.23 71.89
CA ALA A 867 -15.16 -44.73 70.78
C ALA A 867 -14.32 -45.82 70.07
N SER A 868 -13.69 -46.73 70.80
CA SER A 868 -12.88 -47.80 70.18
C SER A 868 -13.70 -48.86 69.43
N GLY A 869 -15.01 -48.93 69.70
CA GLY A 869 -15.96 -49.89 69.15
C GLY A 869 -16.77 -49.38 67.96
N VAL A 870 -16.58 -48.14 67.52
CA VAL A 870 -17.34 -47.51 66.43
C VAL A 870 -16.40 -46.99 65.35
N ASP A 871 -16.73 -47.22 64.08
CA ASP A 871 -16.07 -46.59 62.94
C ASP A 871 -16.82 -45.33 62.48
N LEU A 872 -16.10 -44.31 62.03
CA LEU A 872 -16.67 -43.08 61.49
C LEU A 872 -16.42 -42.99 59.99
N THR A 873 -17.39 -42.53 59.22
CA THR A 873 -17.25 -42.39 57.77
C THR A 873 -18.04 -41.21 57.23
N GLY A 874 -17.67 -40.74 56.04
CA GLY A 874 -18.38 -39.65 55.38
C GLY A 874 -17.69 -39.20 54.10
N HIS A 875 -18.48 -38.53 53.25
CA HIS A 875 -18.06 -38.03 51.95
C HIS A 875 -18.15 -36.50 51.88
N SER A 876 -17.23 -35.84 51.17
CA SER A 876 -17.22 -34.38 51.02
C SER A 876 -17.22 -33.69 52.41
N LEU A 877 -18.12 -32.73 52.66
CA LEU A 877 -18.35 -32.15 54.00
C LEU A 877 -18.52 -33.22 55.09
N GLY A 878 -19.24 -34.30 54.81
CA GLY A 878 -19.45 -35.41 55.76
C GLY A 878 -18.14 -36.09 56.16
N GLY A 879 -17.15 -36.14 55.26
CA GLY A 879 -15.81 -36.61 55.58
C GLY A 879 -15.06 -35.69 56.54
N GLY A 880 -15.25 -34.37 56.42
CA GLY A 880 -14.73 -33.39 57.39
C GLY A 880 -15.36 -33.53 58.77
N LEU A 881 -16.69 -33.75 58.82
CA LEU A 881 -17.42 -34.02 60.06
C LEU A 881 -16.97 -35.32 60.74
N ALA A 882 -16.81 -36.40 59.96
CA ALA A 882 -16.27 -37.66 60.45
C ALA A 882 -14.86 -37.52 61.03
N SER A 883 -14.03 -36.68 60.40
CA SER A 883 -12.67 -36.38 60.88
C SER A 883 -12.70 -35.62 62.21
N ALA A 884 -13.58 -34.62 62.35
CA ALA A 884 -13.75 -33.87 63.60
C ALA A 884 -14.27 -34.75 64.75
N ALA A 885 -15.24 -35.62 64.47
CA ALA A 885 -15.76 -36.58 65.44
C ALA A 885 -14.69 -37.63 65.83
N SER A 886 -13.84 -38.05 64.90
CA SER A 886 -12.71 -38.96 65.16
C SER A 886 -11.67 -38.32 66.06
N GLU A 887 -11.22 -37.09 65.75
CA GLU A 887 -10.28 -36.37 66.61
C GLU A 887 -10.86 -36.05 67.99
N ALA A 888 -12.17 -35.84 68.12
CA ALA A 888 -12.82 -35.63 69.41
C ALA A 888 -13.00 -36.92 70.24
N SER A 889 -13.06 -38.09 69.60
CA SER A 889 -13.38 -39.36 70.26
C SER A 889 -12.22 -40.34 70.40
N GLY A 890 -11.26 -40.30 69.48
CA GLY A 890 -10.28 -41.36 69.24
C GLY A 890 -10.80 -42.54 68.40
N SER A 891 -12.04 -42.47 67.87
CA SER A 891 -12.61 -43.51 67.01
C SER A 891 -11.87 -43.57 65.65
N SER A 892 -11.76 -44.74 65.03
CA SER A 892 -11.19 -44.87 63.68
C SER A 892 -12.12 -44.28 62.63
N ALA A 893 -11.57 -43.60 61.61
CA ALA A 893 -12.37 -43.08 60.51
C ALA A 893 -11.81 -43.42 59.12
N ILE A 894 -12.72 -43.65 58.17
CA ILE A 894 -12.41 -43.73 56.74
C ILE A 894 -13.26 -42.70 56.02
N THR A 895 -12.62 -41.77 55.30
CA THR A 895 -13.30 -40.63 54.67
C THR A 895 -13.06 -40.62 53.16
N PHE A 896 -13.99 -40.04 52.40
CA PHE A 896 -13.98 -40.08 50.93
C PHE A 896 -14.10 -38.67 50.33
N ASN A 897 -13.16 -38.27 49.46
CA ASN A 897 -13.08 -36.92 48.88
C ASN A 897 -13.40 -35.83 49.93
N ALA A 898 -12.79 -35.97 51.11
CA ALA A 898 -13.26 -35.31 52.32
C ALA A 898 -12.88 -33.82 52.35
N ALA A 899 -13.78 -33.00 52.89
CA ALA A 899 -13.46 -31.62 53.23
C ALA A 899 -12.39 -31.56 54.32
N GLY A 900 -11.60 -30.48 54.28
CA GLY A 900 -10.54 -30.26 55.25
C GLY A 900 -11.06 -29.98 56.65
N LEU A 901 -10.19 -30.16 57.63
CA LEU A 901 -10.48 -29.83 59.03
C LEU A 901 -9.38 -28.90 59.55
N ASP A 902 -9.79 -27.77 60.12
CA ASP A 902 -8.88 -26.82 60.76
C ASP A 902 -8.43 -27.40 62.12
N PRO A 903 -7.12 -27.38 62.45
CA PRO A 903 -6.61 -27.96 63.69
C PRO A 903 -7.23 -27.42 64.98
N GLY A 904 -7.80 -26.20 64.96
CA GLY A 904 -8.47 -25.58 66.11
C GLY A 904 -9.91 -26.05 66.32
N THR A 905 -10.54 -26.68 65.32
CA THR A 905 -11.99 -26.98 65.30
C THR A 905 -12.44 -27.82 66.51
N VAL A 906 -11.67 -28.85 66.88
CA VAL A 906 -12.04 -29.74 68.00
C VAL A 906 -11.93 -29.03 69.34
N ALA A 907 -10.87 -28.24 69.53
CA ALA A 907 -10.66 -27.46 70.74
C ALA A 907 -11.71 -26.35 70.90
N GLN A 908 -12.12 -25.71 69.79
CA GLN A 908 -13.13 -24.66 69.74
C GLN A 908 -14.48 -25.10 70.33
N TYR A 909 -14.88 -26.35 70.15
CA TYR A 909 -16.11 -26.91 70.71
C TYR A 909 -15.90 -27.70 72.01
N GLY A 910 -14.77 -27.48 72.68
CA GLY A 910 -14.44 -28.04 73.98
C GLY A 910 -14.14 -29.55 73.95
N GLY A 911 -13.67 -30.08 72.83
CA GLY A 911 -13.06 -31.41 72.72
C GLY A 911 -11.54 -31.35 72.95
N THR A 912 -10.92 -32.49 73.25
CA THR A 912 -9.46 -32.62 73.29
C THR A 912 -9.04 -33.53 72.15
N ALA A 913 -8.28 -32.99 71.20
CA ALA A 913 -7.82 -33.73 70.03
C ALA A 913 -7.04 -35.00 70.46
N GLN A 914 -7.56 -36.15 70.07
CA GLN A 914 -6.95 -37.46 70.22
C GLN A 914 -6.09 -37.77 69.00
N ALA A 915 -5.09 -38.65 69.13
CA ALA A 915 -4.29 -39.09 68.00
C ALA A 915 -5.18 -39.74 66.94
N SER A 916 -5.24 -39.14 65.74
CA SER A 916 -6.19 -39.51 64.69
C SER A 916 -5.77 -40.77 63.94
N ASN A 917 -6.63 -41.80 63.96
CA ASN A 917 -6.51 -42.99 63.12
C ASN A 917 -7.48 -42.87 61.93
N ILE A 918 -7.15 -41.96 61.00
CA ILE A 918 -7.99 -41.60 59.86
C ILE A 918 -7.32 -42.00 58.55
N THR A 919 -8.04 -42.72 57.68
CA THR A 919 -7.62 -43.02 56.31
C THR A 919 -8.49 -42.24 55.32
N ALA A 920 -7.88 -41.36 54.54
CA ALA A 920 -8.58 -40.44 53.63
C ALA A 920 -8.44 -40.91 52.18
N TYR A 921 -9.48 -41.53 51.64
CA TYR A 921 -9.54 -41.92 50.24
C TYR A 921 -9.93 -40.74 49.35
N ARG A 922 -9.21 -40.54 48.25
CA ARG A 922 -9.47 -39.46 47.29
C ARG A 922 -9.34 -39.93 45.85
N VAL A 923 -10.18 -39.44 44.95
CA VAL A 923 -10.11 -39.76 43.53
C VAL A 923 -9.16 -38.79 42.83
N ASP A 924 -8.20 -39.30 42.05
CA ASP A 924 -7.21 -38.44 41.39
C ASP A 924 -7.86 -37.41 40.46
N GLY A 925 -7.60 -36.12 40.70
CA GLY A 925 -8.19 -35.02 39.96
C GLY A 925 -9.63 -34.65 40.36
N ASP A 926 -10.11 -35.08 41.54
CA ASP A 926 -11.33 -34.51 42.11
C ASP A 926 -11.16 -33.00 42.40
N ILE A 927 -12.27 -32.27 42.31
CA ILE A 927 -12.26 -30.81 42.40
C ILE A 927 -11.84 -30.31 43.80
N LEU A 928 -12.16 -31.04 44.87
CA LEU A 928 -11.92 -30.61 46.24
C LEU A 928 -10.43 -30.76 46.60
N THR A 929 -9.84 -31.91 46.31
CA THR A 929 -8.39 -32.14 46.48
C THR A 929 -7.59 -31.16 45.61
N GLY A 930 -8.02 -30.92 44.37
CA GLY A 930 -7.37 -29.95 43.47
C GLY A 930 -7.34 -28.52 44.03
N MET A 931 -8.40 -28.12 44.73
CA MET A 931 -8.50 -26.80 45.37
C MET A 931 -7.74 -26.73 46.71
N GLN A 932 -7.70 -27.81 47.49
CA GLN A 932 -7.00 -27.88 48.78
C GLN A 932 -5.48 -28.09 48.65
N GLU A 933 -5.02 -28.64 47.51
CA GLU A 933 -3.60 -28.95 47.26
C GLU A 933 -2.93 -28.08 46.17
N GLY A 934 -3.64 -27.10 45.59
CA GLY A 934 -3.08 -26.15 44.62
C GLY A 934 -2.77 -26.76 43.24
N ARG A 935 -3.56 -27.73 42.78
CA ARG A 935 -3.28 -28.51 41.55
C ARG A 935 -4.10 -28.09 40.33
N LEU A 936 -4.82 -26.97 40.37
CA LEU A 936 -5.78 -26.52 39.34
C LEU A 936 -5.35 -25.22 38.61
N GLY A 937 -4.06 -24.88 38.61
CA GLY A 937 -3.50 -23.70 37.90
C GLY A 937 -3.37 -22.44 38.78
N PRO A 938 -2.97 -21.28 38.23
CA PRO A 938 -2.50 -20.12 39.01
C PRO A 938 -3.56 -19.41 39.89
N ILE A 939 -4.85 -19.69 39.69
CA ILE A 939 -5.94 -19.24 40.59
C ILE A 939 -6.04 -20.14 41.83
N SER A 940 -5.56 -21.39 41.75
CA SER A 940 -5.63 -22.38 42.83
C SER A 940 -4.54 -22.21 43.91
N ASP A 941 -3.41 -21.58 43.60
CA ASP A 941 -2.33 -21.35 44.58
C ASP A 941 -2.73 -20.35 45.67
N ALA A 942 -3.56 -19.35 45.33
CA ALA A 942 -4.08 -18.37 46.29
C ALA A 942 -5.22 -18.92 47.18
N THR A 943 -5.94 -19.95 46.71
CA THR A 943 -7.03 -20.59 47.45
C THR A 943 -6.54 -21.77 48.31
N ALA A 944 -5.48 -22.47 47.91
CA ALA A 944 -4.85 -23.54 48.69
C ALA A 944 -4.22 -23.05 50.02
N ALA A 945 -3.89 -21.76 50.13
CA ALA A 945 -3.39 -21.15 51.37
C ALA A 945 -4.50 -20.85 52.40
N LEU A 946 -5.77 -20.83 51.99
CA LEU A 946 -6.92 -20.43 52.80
C LEU A 946 -7.85 -21.60 53.20
N MET A 947 -7.64 -22.80 52.66
CA MET A 947 -8.47 -23.97 52.95
C MET A 947 -7.69 -25.05 53.71
N PRO A 948 -8.25 -25.62 54.79
CA PRO A 948 -7.61 -26.73 55.48
C PRO A 948 -7.53 -27.97 54.58
N LYS A 949 -6.53 -28.82 54.84
CA LYS A 949 -6.37 -30.12 54.17
C LYS A 949 -7.24 -31.19 54.84
N ALA A 950 -7.62 -32.22 54.08
CA ALA A 950 -8.24 -33.41 54.64
C ALA A 950 -7.31 -34.07 55.66
N VAL A 951 -7.86 -34.52 56.79
CA VAL A 951 -7.08 -35.13 57.89
C VAL A 951 -6.94 -36.63 57.64
N GLY A 952 -5.75 -37.17 57.96
CA GLY A 952 -5.47 -38.61 57.91
C GLY A 952 -4.44 -38.98 56.85
N THR A 953 -4.23 -40.29 56.70
CA THR A 953 -3.30 -40.85 55.71
C THR A 953 -4.00 -40.92 54.34
N PRO A 954 -3.52 -40.23 53.30
CA PRO A 954 -4.20 -40.19 52.01
C PRO A 954 -3.98 -41.48 51.21
N VAL A 955 -5.05 -42.00 50.62
CA VAL A 955 -5.04 -43.10 49.64
C VAL A 955 -5.69 -42.60 48.35
N THR A 956 -4.95 -42.64 47.25
CA THR A 956 -5.44 -42.12 45.95
C THR A 956 -6.04 -43.25 45.11
N LEU A 957 -7.25 -43.04 44.62
CA LEU A 957 -8.01 -43.92 43.73
C LEU A 957 -7.95 -43.38 42.29
N ASP A 958 -7.95 -44.29 41.31
CA ASP A 958 -8.03 -43.92 39.90
C ASP A 958 -9.44 -43.38 39.56
N GLY A 959 -9.50 -42.29 38.79
CA GLY A 959 -10.77 -41.64 38.38
C GLY A 959 -11.05 -41.82 36.89
N THR A 960 -12.27 -42.24 36.54
CA THR A 960 -12.69 -42.50 35.15
C THR A 960 -13.52 -41.36 34.55
N SER A 961 -14.14 -40.53 35.38
CA SER A 961 -14.85 -39.34 34.94
C SER A 961 -13.92 -38.33 34.25
N VAL A 962 -14.37 -37.77 33.12
CA VAL A 962 -13.67 -36.71 32.38
C VAL A 962 -13.83 -35.32 33.01
N THR A 963 -14.73 -35.16 33.98
CA THR A 963 -14.94 -33.88 34.71
C THR A 963 -14.48 -34.00 36.16
N THR A 964 -13.84 -32.94 36.69
CA THR A 964 -13.38 -32.87 38.09
C THR A 964 -14.53 -32.95 39.09
N VAL A 965 -15.72 -32.43 38.74
CA VAL A 965 -16.95 -32.56 39.52
C VAL A 965 -17.47 -34.00 39.49
N GLY A 966 -17.44 -34.68 38.34
CA GLY A 966 -17.82 -36.09 38.27
C GLY A 966 -16.91 -36.97 39.12
N ARG A 967 -15.59 -36.71 39.13
CA ARG A 967 -14.59 -37.38 39.98
C ARG A 967 -14.82 -37.16 41.49
N HIS A 968 -15.52 -36.09 41.86
CA HIS A 968 -15.87 -35.82 43.25
C HIS A 968 -17.00 -36.70 43.77
N LEU A 969 -17.91 -37.19 42.91
CA LEU A 969 -19.13 -37.90 43.36
C LEU A 969 -18.85 -39.30 43.91
N MET A 970 -19.70 -39.77 44.81
CA MET A 970 -19.61 -41.11 45.43
C MET A 970 -19.65 -42.27 44.44
N GLY A 971 -20.21 -42.07 43.24
CA GLY A 971 -20.15 -43.06 42.17
C GLY A 971 -18.72 -43.36 41.70
N GLU A 972 -17.89 -42.32 41.52
CA GLU A 972 -16.48 -42.50 41.14
C GLU A 972 -15.64 -43.06 42.29
N VAL A 973 -15.92 -42.64 43.54
CA VAL A 973 -15.30 -43.24 44.74
C VAL A 973 -15.61 -44.74 44.82
N SER A 974 -16.87 -45.13 44.62
CA SER A 974 -17.31 -46.53 44.69
C SER A 974 -16.70 -47.38 43.58
N ASN A 975 -16.63 -46.85 42.35
CA ASN A 975 -15.97 -47.52 41.22
C ASN A 975 -14.47 -47.69 41.48
N GLY A 976 -13.78 -46.62 41.87
CA GLY A 976 -12.35 -46.65 42.16
C GLY A 976 -12.00 -47.60 43.31
N LEU A 977 -12.83 -47.67 44.36
CA LEU A 977 -12.68 -48.67 45.43
C LEU A 977 -12.96 -50.10 44.96
N GLY A 978 -13.94 -50.29 44.09
CA GLY A 978 -14.21 -51.58 43.44
C GLY A 978 -12.98 -52.10 42.70
N GLU A 979 -12.37 -51.26 41.86
CA GLU A 979 -11.12 -51.60 41.18
C GLU A 979 -9.97 -51.82 42.15
N GLN A 980 -9.85 -51.01 43.20
CA GLN A 980 -8.79 -51.14 44.21
C GLN A 980 -8.91 -52.46 44.98
N VAL A 981 -10.12 -52.86 45.38
CA VAL A 981 -10.39 -54.16 46.01
C VAL A 981 -10.01 -55.29 45.06
N SER A 982 -10.46 -55.26 43.80
CA SER A 982 -10.09 -56.30 42.83
C SER A 982 -8.57 -56.36 42.58
N LYS A 983 -7.88 -55.21 42.52
CA LYS A 983 -6.41 -55.13 42.41
C LYS A 983 -5.73 -55.76 43.64
N ASP A 984 -6.21 -55.45 44.84
CA ASP A 984 -5.62 -55.96 46.09
C ASP A 984 -5.95 -57.45 46.32
N GLU A 985 -7.12 -57.94 45.88
CA GLU A 985 -7.49 -59.36 45.87
C GLU A 985 -6.57 -60.14 44.93
N LEU A 986 -6.41 -59.68 43.69
CA LEU A 986 -5.49 -60.29 42.72
C LEU A 986 -4.04 -60.29 43.22
N ASN A 987 -3.62 -59.18 43.83
CA ASN A 987 -2.29 -59.06 44.38
C ASN A 987 -2.06 -60.08 45.51
N LEU A 988 -2.97 -60.16 46.50
CA LEU A 988 -2.85 -61.15 47.56
C LEU A 988 -2.92 -62.59 47.04
N ALA A 989 -3.79 -62.89 46.07
CA ALA A 989 -3.86 -64.21 45.44
C ALA A 989 -2.52 -64.59 44.79
N SER A 990 -1.88 -63.63 44.11
CA SER A 990 -0.58 -63.85 43.47
C SER A 990 0.52 -64.15 44.50
N HIS A 991 0.54 -63.43 45.62
CA HIS A 991 1.49 -63.63 46.72
C HIS A 991 1.28 -64.97 47.46
N LEU A 992 0.02 -65.36 47.71
CA LEU A 992 -0.31 -66.65 48.31
C LEU A 992 0.05 -67.84 47.41
N ASN A 993 -0.06 -67.67 46.09
CA ASN A 993 0.32 -68.69 45.11
C ASN A 993 1.84 -68.78 44.88
N SER A 994 2.60 -67.70 45.10
CA SER A 994 4.07 -67.69 44.96
C SER A 994 4.82 -68.14 46.23
N SER A 995 4.13 -68.27 47.37
CA SER A 995 4.70 -68.62 48.68
C SER A 995 4.51 -70.10 49.07
N ASN A 996 3.99 -70.92 48.15
CA ASN A 996 3.84 -72.38 48.29
C ASN A 996 4.97 -73.15 47.61
#